data_AF-A0A5R8YM23-F1
#
_entry.id   AF-A0A5R8YM23-F1
#
_cell.length_a   1.000
_cell.length_b   1.000
_cell.length_c   1.000
_cell.angle_alpha   90.00
_cell.angle_beta   90.00
_cell.angle_gamma   90.00
#
_symmetry.space_group_name_H-M   'P 1'
#
loop_
_entity.id
_entity.type
_entity.pdbx_description
1 polymer ?
#
loop_
_entity_poly.entity_id
_entity_poly.type
_entity_poly.pdbx_seq_one_letter_code
_entity_poly.pdbx_strand_id
1 'polypeptide(L)'
;MRPAAESAAATADARPSPFAVPSATTSRFALLVVVISMITLTYGPSTVPGMGERPTGDYAGLTCFRNLVNEATRRAGTPVNLFDTDTYRLHGSCPEGAAANPAPGLRVLAVYWLVVLAMWWAIPLWRLRRRRLRPLPVAEMPELPGYLAELRRVAGVGTRVTFVVDYLDPRISGLAFGRPGRRHILLSGGLLATFVSDRPVFRAVVLHELAHLRNRDVDLGFITISAWRVFLVLILAPDLFSFLRLPAEARLRPSYGFAATLAGQLVVLAVYLLLAGNAVLRSRELHADARAAQWSGGPDDLARLFAPHAGVRIGRLRHSLGSHPATRDRLLALADTSALLRMGFGESLTMGLAISLVQDIGETVFEGKTAFWVFAVLLATGVGLGIWRMEIAAYVLGDPTRVNRVGLGLGLGLAVGGTVSPAWPASEDLLGRSSIGAILPWCVLLFLGVWLFVRWMAMVARAWMPVAAAARRPALVVVTTLAVAAVLLGIGFVYALPLASIAGQAQALLFPGLPQTSVFFVEAVVVLITAPEALRILTLLTIAVHPLVGTVLARRLPSRPAPSWLTLDPLPPGWRSASPLPGEGGTAIRSGLVVTCFALLLEFAGFLVGLLTARDVVASFMRFYGMEAFYLATMALTSVIVTARARDSSVLWGIVGASVAGLVVVIGESVVFHMAAGIATVAYGRSAMPVLSSAVWDSPMYLSWMLSVFAEGIELASLVALVTAAVGPRRLRRTPAP
;
A
#
# COMPACT_ATOMS: atom_id res chain seq x y z
N MET A 1 41.99 45.09 -15.18
CA MET A 1 40.68 45.30 -14.53
C MET A 1 39.57 44.70 -15.39
N ARG A 2 39.09 43.52 -14.99
CA ARG A 2 37.81 42.89 -15.36
C ARG A 2 37.25 42.34 -14.04
N PRO A 3 35.96 42.49 -13.71
CA PRO A 3 35.49 42.30 -12.35
C PRO A 3 35.46 40.82 -11.98
N ALA A 4 36.14 40.49 -10.89
CA ALA A 4 36.08 39.20 -10.19
C ALA A 4 34.79 39.14 -9.35
N ALA A 5 33.64 39.05 -10.03
CA ALA A 5 32.33 38.97 -9.40
C ALA A 5 31.46 37.94 -10.12
N GLU A 6 31.91 36.69 -10.25
CA GLU A 6 31.04 35.60 -10.73
C GLU A 6 31.48 34.19 -10.28
N SER A 7 32.39 34.09 -9.30
CA SER A 7 32.93 32.81 -8.82
C SER A 7 32.61 32.61 -7.34
N ALA A 8 31.33 32.35 -7.03
CA ALA A 8 30.87 31.57 -5.87
C ALA A 8 29.34 31.64 -5.69
N ALA A 9 28.55 31.62 -6.77
CA ALA A 9 27.19 31.12 -6.65
C ALA A 9 27.31 29.60 -6.43
N ALA A 10 27.42 29.17 -5.16
CA ALA A 10 27.24 27.78 -4.80
C ALA A 10 25.98 27.30 -5.53
N THR A 11 26.12 26.30 -6.42
CA THR A 11 25.00 25.69 -7.10
C THR A 11 24.11 25.10 -6.01
N ALA A 12 23.10 25.86 -5.58
CA ALA A 12 22.15 25.37 -4.60
C ALA A 12 21.46 24.16 -5.23
N ASP A 13 21.78 22.97 -4.73
CA ASP A 13 21.15 21.74 -5.19
C ASP A 13 19.63 21.89 -5.05
N ALA A 14 18.92 21.52 -6.11
CA ALA A 14 17.47 21.66 -6.16
C ALA A 14 16.81 20.88 -5.02
N ARG A 15 16.18 21.58 -4.07
CA ARG A 15 15.47 20.95 -2.94
C ARG A 15 14.05 20.55 -3.35
N PRO A 16 13.70 19.24 -3.38
CA PRO A 16 12.36 18.80 -3.71
C PRO A 16 11.33 19.25 -2.67
N SER A 17 10.11 19.57 -3.10
CA SER A 17 9.05 20.05 -2.21
C SER A 17 8.34 18.89 -1.48
N PRO A 18 8.41 18.78 -0.14
CA PRO A 18 7.64 17.79 0.63
C PRO A 18 6.13 18.09 0.65
N PHE A 19 5.69 19.20 0.06
CA PHE A 19 4.30 19.67 0.06
C PHE A 19 3.60 19.48 -1.30
N ALA A 20 4.30 18.88 -2.27
CA ALA A 20 3.83 18.62 -3.63
C ALA A 20 2.64 17.63 -3.69
N VAL A 21 2.60 16.68 -2.76
CA VAL A 21 1.54 15.70 -2.54
C VAL A 21 1.20 15.67 -1.04
N PRO A 22 0.08 15.06 -0.62
CA PRO A 22 -0.23 14.92 0.81
C PRO A 22 1.00 14.47 1.61
N SER A 23 1.32 15.23 2.66
CA SER A 23 2.55 15.07 3.42
C SER A 23 2.63 13.70 4.09
N ALA A 24 3.85 13.25 4.38
CA ALA A 24 4.07 12.01 5.15
C ALA A 24 3.34 12.03 6.50
N THR A 25 3.26 13.20 7.13
CA THR A 25 2.52 13.43 8.36
C THR A 25 1.04 13.08 8.20
N THR A 26 0.41 13.54 7.12
CA THR A 26 -1.01 13.30 6.84
C THR A 26 -1.28 11.81 6.64
N SER A 27 -0.45 11.12 5.84
CA SER A 27 -0.57 9.67 5.63
C SER A 27 -0.41 8.88 6.92
N ARG A 28 0.58 9.20 7.75
CA ARG A 28 0.81 8.53 9.05
C ARG A 28 -0.33 8.77 10.03
N PHE A 29 -0.86 10.00 10.07
CA PHE A 29 -2.00 10.33 10.93
C PHE A 29 -3.26 9.57 10.50
N ALA A 30 -3.56 9.55 9.19
CA ALA A 30 -4.70 8.81 8.67
C ALA A 30 -4.61 7.31 9.01
N LEU A 31 -3.43 6.71 8.84
CA LEU A 31 -3.19 5.32 9.23
C LEU A 31 -3.42 5.10 10.73
N LEU A 32 -2.89 5.99 11.58
CA LEU A 32 -3.09 5.91 13.03
C LEU A 32 -4.57 5.95 13.41
N VAL A 33 -5.35 6.86 12.80
CA VAL A 33 -6.80 6.99 13.01
C VAL A 33 -7.53 5.70 12.60
N VAL A 34 -7.17 5.12 11.46
CA VAL A 34 -7.78 3.87 10.99
C VAL A 34 -7.46 2.73 11.95
N VAL A 35 -6.19 2.53 12.30
CA VAL A 35 -5.76 1.44 13.18
C VAL A 35 -6.40 1.55 14.57
N ILE A 36 -6.37 2.74 15.18
CA ILE A 36 -6.95 2.92 16.52
C ILE A 36 -8.47 2.73 16.51
N SER A 37 -9.15 3.13 15.42
CA SER A 37 -10.59 2.90 15.26
C SER A 37 -10.90 1.42 15.18
N MET A 38 -10.12 0.66 14.40
CA MET A 38 -10.33 -0.78 14.27
C MET A 38 -10.05 -1.50 15.58
N ILE A 39 -8.93 -1.22 16.27
CA ILE A 39 -8.65 -1.83 17.58
C ILE A 39 -9.77 -1.52 18.57
N THR A 40 -10.27 -0.28 18.59
CA THR A 40 -11.39 0.13 19.45
C THR A 40 -12.67 -0.61 19.11
N LEU A 41 -12.94 -0.87 17.83
CA LEU A 41 -14.11 -1.60 17.38
C LEU A 41 -14.09 -3.07 17.85
N THR A 42 -12.91 -3.68 17.87
CA THR A 42 -12.72 -5.10 18.21
C THR A 42 -12.61 -5.35 19.70
N TYR A 43 -11.80 -4.57 20.40
CA TYR A 43 -11.54 -4.74 21.84
C TYR A 43 -12.50 -3.91 22.70
N GLY A 44 -13.04 -2.82 22.18
CA GLY A 44 -13.96 -1.95 22.92
C GLY A 44 -15.16 -2.66 23.54
N PRO A 45 -15.88 -3.57 22.84
CA PRO A 45 -17.04 -4.25 23.40
C PRO A 45 -16.76 -5.06 24.68
N SER A 46 -15.56 -5.62 24.87
CA SER A 46 -15.22 -6.36 26.10
C SER A 46 -15.08 -5.47 27.33
N THR A 47 -15.02 -4.15 27.16
CA THR A 47 -14.94 -3.19 28.26
C THR A 47 -16.30 -2.82 28.86
N VAL A 48 -17.40 -3.19 28.21
CA VAL A 48 -18.76 -2.84 28.65
C VAL A 48 -19.48 -4.09 29.19
N PRO A 49 -19.81 -4.14 30.50
CA PRO A 49 -20.54 -5.25 31.10
C PRO A 49 -21.89 -5.48 30.39
N GLY A 50 -22.18 -6.73 30.02
CA GLY A 50 -23.41 -7.10 29.29
C GLY A 50 -23.38 -6.89 27.77
N MET A 51 -22.33 -6.27 27.21
CA MET A 51 -22.05 -6.25 25.76
C MET A 51 -20.93 -7.23 25.35
N GLY A 52 -20.46 -8.04 26.32
CA GLY A 52 -19.33 -8.97 26.18
C GLY A 52 -19.63 -10.27 25.43
N GLU A 53 -20.82 -10.42 24.86
CA GLU A 53 -20.99 -11.37 23.76
C GLU A 53 -20.20 -10.82 22.60
N ARG A 54 -18.94 -11.26 22.49
CA ARG A 54 -18.21 -11.27 21.21
C ARG A 54 -19.15 -11.80 20.12
N PRO A 55 -18.87 -11.59 18.83
CA PRO A 55 -19.60 -12.26 17.76
C PRO A 55 -19.40 -13.80 17.88
N THR A 56 -20.10 -14.41 18.83
CA THR A 56 -20.19 -15.82 19.19
C THR A 56 -21.27 -16.50 18.38
N GLY A 57 -22.05 -15.73 17.60
CA GLY A 57 -23.04 -16.24 16.66
C GLY A 57 -22.40 -17.28 15.74
N ASP A 58 -21.22 -16.97 15.19
CA ASP A 58 -20.50 -17.91 14.31
C ASP A 58 -19.94 -19.11 15.09
N TYR A 59 -19.50 -18.90 16.34
CA TYR A 59 -18.96 -19.97 17.19
C TYR A 59 -20.01 -21.01 17.57
N ALA A 60 -21.27 -20.61 17.80
CA ALA A 60 -22.34 -21.55 18.14
C ALA A 60 -22.70 -22.44 16.93
N GLY A 61 -22.83 -21.84 15.74
CA GLY A 61 -23.11 -22.56 14.49
C GLY A 61 -21.96 -23.48 14.09
N LEU A 62 -20.71 -22.99 14.14
CA LEU A 62 -19.53 -23.80 13.83
C LEU A 62 -19.25 -24.88 14.88
N THR A 63 -19.51 -24.63 16.17
CA THR A 63 -19.38 -25.65 17.22
C THR A 63 -20.46 -26.72 17.07
N CYS A 64 -21.70 -26.33 16.75
CA CYS A 64 -22.77 -27.24 16.38
C CYS A 64 -22.31 -28.13 15.21
N PHE A 65 -21.82 -27.52 14.13
CA PHE A 65 -21.39 -28.21 12.93
C PHE A 65 -20.24 -29.18 13.21
N ARG A 66 -19.21 -28.73 13.95
CA ARG A 66 -18.10 -29.57 14.40
C ARG A 66 -18.58 -30.77 15.20
N ASN A 67 -19.49 -30.56 16.14
CA ASN A 67 -20.03 -31.65 16.97
C ASN A 67 -20.81 -32.66 16.13
N LEU A 68 -21.60 -32.18 15.16
CA LEU A 68 -22.33 -33.01 14.20
C LEU A 68 -21.40 -33.83 13.30
N VAL A 69 -20.37 -33.21 12.72
CA VAL A 69 -19.38 -33.90 11.88
C VAL A 69 -18.60 -34.93 12.69
N ASN A 70 -18.19 -34.59 13.91
CA ASN A 70 -17.49 -35.51 14.81
C ASN A 70 -18.36 -36.71 15.19
N GLU A 71 -19.65 -36.48 15.46
CA GLU A 71 -20.60 -37.54 15.77
C GLU A 71 -20.85 -38.44 14.56
N ALA A 72 -21.04 -37.87 13.37
CA ALA A 72 -21.21 -38.61 12.13
C ALA A 72 -19.96 -39.46 11.80
N THR A 73 -18.76 -38.89 11.99
CA THR A 73 -17.48 -39.60 11.80
C THR A 73 -17.33 -40.75 12.78
N ARG A 74 -17.70 -40.55 14.06
CA ARG A 74 -17.68 -41.62 15.08
C ARG A 74 -18.61 -42.78 14.70
N ARG A 75 -19.81 -42.48 14.18
CA ARG A 75 -20.79 -43.51 13.77
C ARG A 75 -20.37 -44.26 12.51
N ALA A 76 -19.78 -43.57 11.54
CA ALA A 76 -19.33 -44.18 10.29
C ALA A 76 -18.05 -45.01 10.45
N GLY A 77 -17.26 -44.76 11.51
CA GLY A 77 -15.94 -45.39 11.70
C GLY A 77 -14.86 -44.88 10.74
N THR A 78 -15.22 -44.00 9.81
CA THR A 78 -14.35 -43.34 8.83
C THR A 78 -14.74 -41.86 8.68
N PRO A 79 -13.83 -40.98 8.21
CA PRO A 79 -14.16 -39.59 7.92
C PRO A 79 -15.31 -39.49 6.91
N VAL A 80 -16.36 -38.76 7.28
CA VAL A 80 -17.56 -38.60 6.43
C VAL A 80 -17.27 -37.63 5.30
N ASN A 81 -17.70 -37.94 4.07
CA ASN A 81 -17.57 -37.03 2.94
C ASN A 81 -18.58 -35.87 3.07
N LEU A 82 -18.09 -34.64 3.00
CA LEU A 82 -18.92 -33.44 3.15
C LEU A 82 -19.69 -33.04 1.89
N PHE A 83 -19.32 -33.61 0.74
CA PHE A 83 -20.11 -33.52 -0.49
C PHE A 83 -21.23 -34.56 -0.55
N ASP A 84 -21.32 -35.45 0.46
CA ASP A 84 -22.48 -36.30 0.62
C ASP A 84 -23.70 -35.45 0.97
N THR A 85 -24.82 -35.72 0.32
CA THR A 85 -26.03 -34.88 0.38
C THR A 85 -26.61 -34.86 1.79
N ASP A 86 -26.42 -35.94 2.54
CA ASP A 86 -26.84 -36.06 3.93
C ASP A 86 -25.96 -35.23 4.88
N THR A 87 -24.65 -35.15 4.65
CA THR A 87 -23.75 -34.30 5.45
C THR A 87 -23.97 -32.81 5.19
N TYR A 88 -24.24 -32.44 3.93
CA TYR A 88 -24.59 -31.05 3.58
C TYR A 88 -25.92 -30.61 4.23
N ARG A 89 -26.91 -31.52 4.32
CA ARG A 89 -28.16 -31.27 5.05
C ARG A 89 -27.94 -31.09 6.55
N LEU A 90 -26.97 -31.78 7.14
CA LEU A 90 -26.59 -31.56 8.55
C LEU A 90 -26.02 -30.15 8.77
N HIS A 91 -25.34 -29.55 7.79
CA HIS A 91 -24.89 -28.15 7.89
C HIS A 91 -26.07 -27.19 8.03
N GLY A 92 -27.12 -27.36 7.22
CA GLY A 92 -28.35 -26.56 7.30
C GLY A 92 -29.20 -26.79 8.56
N SER A 93 -28.85 -27.77 9.40
CA SER A 93 -29.53 -28.02 10.68
C SER A 93 -28.91 -27.26 11.86
N CYS A 94 -27.73 -26.68 11.67
CA CYS A 94 -27.15 -25.78 12.65
C CYS A 94 -27.76 -24.38 12.50
N PRO A 95 -27.96 -23.66 13.62
CA PRO A 95 -28.35 -22.26 13.53
C PRO A 95 -27.30 -21.54 12.69
N GLU A 96 -27.72 -20.90 11.61
CA GLU A 96 -26.87 -19.96 10.89
C GLU A 96 -26.39 -18.94 11.92
N GLY A 97 -25.07 -18.80 12.04
CA GLY A 97 -24.50 -17.84 12.96
C GLY A 97 -25.10 -16.48 12.64
N ALA A 98 -25.76 -15.86 13.61
CA ALA A 98 -26.27 -14.50 13.42
C ALA A 98 -25.11 -13.64 12.92
N ALA A 99 -25.30 -12.97 11.78
CA ALA A 99 -24.29 -12.07 11.21
C ALA A 99 -23.72 -11.20 12.34
N ALA A 100 -22.40 -11.15 12.45
CA ALA A 100 -21.71 -10.45 13.53
C ALA A 100 -22.31 -9.04 13.65
N ASN A 101 -23.01 -8.75 14.75
CA ASN A 101 -23.66 -7.46 14.92
C ASN A 101 -22.57 -6.41 15.26
N PRO A 102 -22.24 -5.46 14.36
CA PRO A 102 -21.17 -4.51 14.63
C PRO A 102 -21.62 -3.40 15.60
N ALA A 103 -22.90 -3.34 15.98
CA ALA A 103 -23.46 -2.24 16.75
C ALA A 103 -22.76 -1.98 18.09
N PRO A 104 -22.40 -2.98 18.92
CA PRO A 104 -21.66 -2.73 20.17
C PRO A 104 -20.32 -2.08 19.90
N GLY A 105 -19.56 -2.60 18.93
CA GLY A 105 -18.29 -2.01 18.50
C GLY A 105 -18.46 -0.57 18.04
N LEU A 106 -19.44 -0.32 17.17
CA LEU A 106 -19.72 1.02 16.62
C LEU A 106 -20.11 2.02 17.72
N ARG A 107 -20.87 1.58 18.74
CA ARG A 107 -21.21 2.42 19.90
C ARG A 107 -19.97 2.79 20.71
N VAL A 108 -19.10 1.83 21.02
CA VAL A 108 -17.86 2.09 21.77
C VAL A 108 -16.93 2.98 20.95
N LEU A 109 -16.80 2.74 19.65
CA LEU A 109 -16.03 3.58 18.73
C LEU A 109 -16.56 5.02 18.70
N ALA A 110 -17.87 5.21 18.66
CA ALA A 110 -18.50 6.53 18.70
C ALA A 110 -18.21 7.25 20.03
N VAL A 111 -18.34 6.56 21.17
CA VAL A 111 -18.00 7.10 22.49
C VAL A 111 -16.52 7.46 22.56
N TYR A 112 -15.64 6.57 22.11
CA TYR A 112 -14.20 6.78 22.06
C TYR A 112 -13.85 8.06 21.29
N TRP A 113 -14.32 8.21 20.05
CA TRP A 113 -14.03 9.40 19.25
C TRP A 113 -14.68 10.66 19.83
N LEU A 114 -15.86 10.56 20.43
CA LEU A 114 -16.50 11.67 21.13
C LEU A 114 -15.64 12.16 22.31
N VAL A 115 -15.08 11.26 23.12
CA VAL A 115 -14.18 11.62 24.22
C VAL A 115 -12.87 12.22 23.70
N VAL A 116 -12.28 11.65 22.64
CA VAL A 116 -11.08 12.20 21.99
C VAL A 116 -11.33 13.63 21.48
N LEU A 117 -12.45 13.85 20.79
CA LEU A 117 -12.81 15.16 20.25
C LEU A 117 -13.15 16.16 21.35
N ALA A 118 -13.85 15.74 22.41
CA ALA A 118 -14.12 16.58 23.58
C ALA A 118 -12.82 17.01 24.27
N MET A 119 -11.88 16.07 24.46
CA MET A 119 -10.56 16.34 25.01
C MET A 119 -9.76 17.31 24.12
N TRP A 120 -9.70 17.05 22.81
CA TRP A 120 -9.06 17.94 21.83
C TRP A 120 -9.64 19.36 21.87
N TRP A 121 -10.97 19.48 21.97
CA TRP A 121 -11.66 20.77 22.04
C TRP A 121 -11.42 21.52 23.35
N ALA A 122 -11.29 20.80 24.47
CA ALA A 122 -11.11 21.36 25.82
C ALA A 122 -9.66 21.75 26.14
N ILE A 123 -8.66 21.01 25.63
CA ILE A 123 -7.23 21.22 25.93
C ILE A 123 -6.76 22.68 25.78
N PRO A 124 -7.11 23.42 24.70
CA PRO A 124 -6.65 24.80 24.54
C PRO A 124 -7.12 25.75 25.65
N LEU A 125 -8.41 25.66 26.03
CA LEU A 125 -8.98 26.48 27.10
C LEU A 125 -8.41 26.09 28.46
N TRP A 126 -8.28 24.78 28.71
CA TRP A 126 -7.67 24.27 29.92
C TRP A 126 -6.24 24.79 30.08
N ARG A 127 -5.45 24.80 29.00
CA ARG A 127 -4.07 25.30 28.99
C ARG A 127 -3.99 26.80 29.27
N LEU A 128 -4.83 27.62 28.64
CA LEU A 128 -4.90 29.07 28.88
C LEU A 128 -5.15 29.38 30.36
N ARG A 129 -6.13 28.68 30.97
CA ARG A 129 -6.48 28.86 32.38
C ARG A 129 -5.38 28.36 33.33
N ARG A 130 -4.86 27.14 33.10
CA ARG A 130 -3.86 26.53 34.00
C ARG A 130 -2.52 27.28 33.99
N ARG A 131 -2.08 27.76 32.83
CA ARG A 131 -0.79 28.46 32.70
C ARG A 131 -0.88 29.97 32.93
N ARG A 132 -2.09 30.52 33.17
CA ARG A 132 -2.32 31.96 33.41
C ARG A 132 -1.62 32.85 32.37
N LEU A 133 -1.70 32.44 31.10
CA LEU A 133 -1.00 33.09 29.99
C LEU A 133 -1.47 34.55 29.85
N ARG A 134 -0.52 35.46 29.68
CA ARG A 134 -0.80 36.90 29.58
C ARG A 134 -0.73 37.37 28.12
N PRO A 135 -1.46 38.43 27.75
CA PRO A 135 -1.32 39.07 26.44
C PRO A 135 0.07 39.67 26.28
N LEU A 136 0.49 39.88 25.02
CA LEU A 136 1.75 40.55 24.67
C LEU A 136 1.89 41.92 25.37
N PRO A 137 3.10 42.28 25.84
CA PRO A 137 3.36 43.58 26.44
C PRO A 137 3.56 44.62 25.33
N VAL A 138 2.45 45.11 24.77
CA VAL A 138 2.48 46.12 23.69
C VAL A 138 3.18 47.41 24.12
N ALA A 139 3.09 47.76 25.40
CA ALA A 139 3.72 48.97 25.96
C ALA A 139 5.24 48.86 26.10
N GLU A 140 5.77 47.66 26.40
CA GLU A 140 7.21 47.46 26.63
C GLU A 140 7.98 47.18 25.34
N MET A 141 7.31 46.63 24.32
CA MET A 141 7.91 46.28 23.03
C MET A 141 7.03 46.76 21.86
N PRO A 142 7.02 48.05 21.54
CA PRO A 142 6.10 48.62 20.54
C PRO A 142 6.32 48.10 19.11
N GLU A 143 7.55 47.70 18.77
CA GLU A 143 7.87 47.13 17.45
C GLU A 143 7.38 45.69 17.26
N LEU A 144 7.24 44.94 18.36
CA LEU A 144 7.02 43.49 18.32
C LEU A 144 5.68 43.12 17.63
N PRO A 145 4.54 43.77 17.91
CA PRO A 145 3.29 43.48 17.21
C PRO A 145 3.38 43.70 15.69
N GLY A 146 4.06 44.76 15.24
CA GLY A 146 4.27 45.05 13.82
C GLY A 146 5.11 43.98 13.15
N TYR A 147 6.20 43.57 13.81
CA TYR A 147 7.09 42.51 13.33
C TYR A 147 6.38 41.14 13.26
N LEU A 148 5.60 40.79 14.28
CA LEU A 148 4.81 39.55 14.26
C LEU A 148 3.74 39.55 13.16
N ALA A 149 3.14 40.71 12.86
CA ALA A 149 2.20 40.86 11.76
C ALA A 149 2.87 40.70 10.39
N GLU A 150 4.11 41.16 10.24
CA GLU A 150 4.95 40.93 9.07
C GLU A 150 5.26 39.44 8.90
N LEU A 151 5.76 38.75 9.94
CA LEU A 151 6.06 37.32 9.86
C LEU A 151 4.82 36.48 9.54
N ARG A 152 3.65 36.84 10.10
CA ARG A 152 2.37 36.21 9.74
C ARG A 152 2.04 36.37 8.25
N ARG A 153 2.35 37.54 7.68
CA ARG A 153 2.13 37.85 6.25
C ARG A 153 3.05 37.03 5.37
N VAL A 154 4.34 36.96 5.71
CA VAL A 154 5.34 36.11 5.04
C VAL A 154 4.91 34.64 5.06
N ALA A 155 4.42 34.17 6.21
CA ALA A 155 3.94 32.80 6.36
C ALA A 155 2.60 32.51 5.64
N GLY A 156 1.91 33.54 5.13
CA GLY A 156 0.62 33.41 4.46
C GLY A 156 -0.48 32.83 5.37
N VAL A 157 -0.42 33.09 6.68
CA VAL A 157 -1.41 32.57 7.64
C VAL A 157 -2.61 33.52 7.74
N GLY A 158 -3.67 33.20 7.00
CA GLY A 158 -4.91 33.99 6.95
C GLY A 158 -5.71 34.00 8.26
N THR A 159 -5.62 32.95 9.07
CA THR A 159 -6.36 32.84 10.34
C THR A 159 -5.93 33.90 11.36
N ARG A 160 -6.86 34.40 12.20
CA ARG A 160 -6.53 35.30 13.31
C ARG A 160 -5.65 34.56 14.34
N VAL A 161 -4.45 35.09 14.57
CA VAL A 161 -3.48 34.57 15.53
C VAL A 161 -3.35 35.56 16.68
N THR A 162 -3.53 35.07 17.91
CA THR A 162 -3.29 35.83 19.14
C THR A 162 -2.01 35.34 19.79
N PHE A 163 -1.02 36.21 19.93
CA PHE A 163 0.21 35.88 20.62
C PHE A 163 0.03 36.07 22.14
N VAL A 164 0.47 35.08 22.90
CA VAL A 164 0.40 35.04 24.37
C VAL A 164 1.78 34.71 24.92
N VAL A 165 2.05 35.11 26.16
CA VAL A 165 3.38 35.01 26.76
C VAL A 165 3.34 34.20 28.06
N ASP A 166 4.34 33.34 28.23
CA ASP A 166 4.68 32.68 29.51
C ASP A 166 6.05 33.20 29.98
N TYR A 167 6.01 34.25 30.79
CA TYR A 167 7.20 34.95 31.30
C TYR A 167 8.08 34.11 32.22
N LEU A 168 7.51 33.03 32.78
CA LEU A 168 8.22 32.18 33.75
C LEU A 168 9.00 31.05 33.07
N ASP A 169 8.84 30.86 31.76
CA ASP A 169 9.59 29.85 31.00
C ASP A 169 10.89 30.47 30.44
N PRO A 170 12.07 30.15 31.02
CA PRO A 170 13.35 30.70 30.57
C PRO A 170 13.86 30.03 29.29
N ARG A 171 13.20 28.98 28.81
CA ARG A 171 13.62 28.25 27.60
C ARG A 171 13.35 29.10 26.37
N ILE A 172 14.11 28.89 25.30
CA ILE A 172 13.77 29.45 23.98
C ILE A 172 12.77 28.50 23.33
N SER A 173 11.47 28.77 23.49
CA SER A 173 10.42 27.91 22.97
C SER A 173 9.20 28.67 22.46
N GLY A 174 8.62 28.14 21.38
CA GLY A 174 7.31 28.53 20.86
C GLY A 174 6.32 27.38 21.05
N LEU A 175 5.02 27.71 21.02
CA LEU A 175 3.99 26.71 20.85
C LEU A 175 2.74 27.28 20.17
N ALA A 176 2.41 26.79 18.98
CA ALA A 176 1.12 27.00 18.34
C ALA A 176 0.04 26.08 18.92
N PHE A 177 -1.09 26.66 19.35
CA PHE A 177 -2.25 25.92 19.83
C PHE A 177 -3.55 26.70 19.59
N GLY A 178 -4.69 26.16 20.02
CA GLY A 178 -6.00 26.81 19.86
C GLY A 178 -6.93 26.08 18.93
N ARG A 179 -8.19 26.53 18.88
CA ARG A 179 -9.27 25.93 18.09
C ARG A 179 -9.22 26.44 16.64
N PRO A 180 -9.85 25.73 15.69
CA PRO A 180 -10.12 26.29 14.36
C PRO A 180 -10.77 27.68 14.47
N GLY A 181 -10.25 28.66 13.73
CA GLY A 181 -10.69 30.05 13.76
C GLY A 181 -10.12 30.93 14.90
N ARG A 182 -9.63 30.36 16.00
CA ARG A 182 -9.03 31.09 17.13
C ARG A 182 -7.69 30.48 17.53
N ARG A 183 -6.62 30.85 16.82
CA ARG A 183 -5.28 30.31 17.01
C ARG A 183 -4.46 31.19 17.95
N HIS A 184 -3.65 30.56 18.78
CA HIS A 184 -2.75 31.22 19.71
C HIS A 184 -1.32 30.73 19.47
N ILE A 185 -0.34 31.62 19.59
CA ILE A 185 1.07 31.27 19.63
C ILE A 185 1.61 31.70 20.98
N LEU A 186 2.07 30.73 21.77
CA LEU A 186 2.76 30.97 23.02
C LEU A 186 4.23 31.30 22.75
N LEU A 187 4.70 32.41 23.31
CA LEU A 187 6.10 32.80 23.36
C LEU A 187 6.59 32.66 24.80
N SER A 188 7.63 31.85 25.02
CA SER A 188 8.32 31.79 26.32
C SER A 188 9.10 33.08 26.61
N GLY A 189 9.35 33.39 27.88
CA GLY A 189 10.21 34.50 28.29
C GLY A 189 11.62 34.44 27.68
N GLY A 190 12.23 33.25 27.60
CA GLY A 190 13.53 33.06 26.95
C GLY A 190 13.52 33.40 25.46
N LEU A 191 12.44 33.06 24.74
CA LEU A 191 12.25 33.47 23.35
C LEU A 191 12.07 34.98 23.20
N LEU A 192 11.34 35.65 24.11
CA LEU A 192 11.20 37.11 24.04
C LEU A 192 12.53 37.83 24.25
N ALA A 193 13.42 37.30 25.10
CA ALA A 193 14.76 37.85 25.25
C ALA A 193 15.56 37.84 23.93
N THR A 194 15.39 36.81 23.10
CA THR A 194 16.06 36.74 21.80
C THR A 194 15.54 37.76 20.80
N PHE A 195 14.35 38.33 20.97
CA PHE A 195 13.89 39.42 20.10
C PHE A 195 14.87 40.61 20.10
N VAL A 196 15.46 40.90 21.26
CA VAL A 196 16.44 41.98 21.45
C VAL A 196 17.86 41.48 21.21
N SER A 197 18.22 40.30 21.74
CA SER A 197 19.61 39.82 21.69
C SER A 197 19.99 39.10 20.39
N ASP A 198 19.05 38.45 19.71
CA ASP A 198 19.27 37.63 18.50
C ASP A 198 17.97 37.53 17.66
N ARG A 199 17.66 38.61 16.94
CA ARG A 199 16.43 38.73 16.14
C ARG A 199 16.27 37.63 15.07
N PRO A 200 17.34 37.14 14.40
CA PRO A 200 17.28 35.96 13.53
C PRO A 200 16.75 34.70 14.23
N VAL A 201 17.22 34.39 15.45
CA VAL A 201 16.70 33.24 16.21
C VAL A 201 15.23 33.42 16.58
N PHE A 202 14.85 34.62 17.03
CA PHE A 202 13.44 34.93 17.30
C PHE A 202 12.57 34.69 16.06
N ARG A 203 13.01 35.23 14.91
CA ARG A 203 12.34 35.08 13.63
C ARG A 203 12.18 33.60 13.24
N ALA A 204 13.24 32.81 13.36
CA ALA A 204 13.24 31.40 12.99
C ALA A 204 12.21 30.59 13.80
N VAL A 205 12.17 30.78 15.11
CA VAL A 205 11.23 30.08 16.00
C VAL A 205 9.79 30.52 15.72
N VAL A 206 9.53 31.82 15.52
CA VAL A 206 8.16 32.29 15.20
C VAL A 206 7.70 31.78 13.84
N LEU A 207 8.57 31.75 12.83
CA LEU A 207 8.26 31.15 11.53
C LEU A 207 7.98 29.65 11.64
N HIS A 208 8.69 28.91 12.51
CA HIS A 208 8.39 27.51 12.82
C HIS A 208 6.98 27.33 13.40
N GLU A 209 6.59 28.13 14.39
CA GLU A 209 5.25 28.06 14.96
C GLU A 209 4.15 28.44 13.95
N LEU A 210 4.42 29.42 13.09
CA LEU A 210 3.52 29.78 11.98
C LEU A 210 3.45 28.65 10.94
N ALA A 211 4.51 27.87 10.76
CA ALA A 211 4.53 26.74 9.85
C ALA A 211 3.56 25.65 10.28
N HIS A 212 3.44 25.37 11.58
CA HIS A 212 2.42 24.45 12.12
C HIS A 212 0.99 24.91 11.79
N LEU A 213 0.71 26.22 11.87
CA LEU A 213 -0.59 26.78 11.49
C LEU A 213 -0.85 26.68 9.99
N ARG A 214 0.17 26.97 9.17
CA ARG A 214 0.07 26.86 7.70
C ARG A 214 -0.12 25.40 7.24
N ASN A 215 0.60 24.47 7.86
CA ASN A 215 0.49 23.03 7.62
C ASN A 215 -0.81 22.42 8.16
N ARG A 216 -1.57 23.16 8.98
CA ARG A 216 -2.76 22.66 9.70
C ARG A 216 -2.46 21.44 10.57
N ASP A 217 -1.25 21.35 11.09
CA ASP A 217 -0.82 20.14 11.80
C ASP A 217 -1.02 20.23 13.31
N VAL A 218 -1.33 21.41 13.85
CA VAL A 218 -1.62 21.62 15.29
C VAL A 218 -2.71 20.66 15.76
N ASP A 219 -3.80 20.56 14.99
CA ASP A 219 -4.93 19.70 15.35
C ASP A 219 -4.55 18.21 15.28
N LEU A 220 -3.79 17.80 14.25
CA LEU A 220 -3.27 16.43 14.12
C LEU A 220 -2.45 16.02 15.34
N GLY A 221 -1.60 16.93 15.83
CA GLY A 221 -0.80 16.72 17.04
C GLY A 221 -1.64 16.49 18.28
N PHE A 222 -2.59 17.39 18.55
CA PHE A 222 -3.44 17.29 19.73
C PHE A 222 -4.40 16.10 19.67
N ILE A 223 -4.95 15.76 18.49
CA ILE A 223 -5.78 14.57 18.31
C ILE A 223 -4.93 13.31 18.54
N THR A 224 -3.72 13.22 17.99
CA THR A 224 -2.80 12.08 18.21
C THR A 224 -2.55 11.84 19.70
N ILE A 225 -2.23 12.90 20.45
CA ILE A 225 -1.97 12.81 21.89
C ILE A 225 -3.25 12.42 22.66
N SER A 226 -4.40 12.99 22.29
CA SER A 226 -5.68 12.72 22.96
C SER A 226 -6.13 11.29 22.71
N ALA A 227 -6.07 10.83 21.46
CA ALA A 227 -6.39 9.47 21.04
C ALA A 227 -5.58 8.43 21.82
N TRP A 228 -4.25 8.60 21.91
CA TRP A 228 -3.40 7.72 22.70
C TRP A 228 -3.82 7.66 24.18
N ARG A 229 -4.05 8.81 24.81
CA ARG A 229 -4.44 8.86 26.23
C ARG A 229 -5.79 8.24 26.50
N VAL A 230 -6.77 8.48 25.64
CA VAL A 230 -8.11 7.90 25.74
C VAL A 230 -8.04 6.39 25.51
N PHE A 231 -7.25 5.93 24.55
CA PHE A 231 -7.04 4.51 24.29
C PHE A 231 -6.46 3.77 25.50
N LEU A 232 -5.45 4.36 26.17
CA LEU A 232 -4.87 3.78 27.38
C LEU A 232 -5.92 3.53 28.48
N VAL A 233 -6.83 4.49 28.67
CA VAL A 233 -7.80 4.48 29.78
C VAL A 233 -9.06 3.70 29.44
N LEU A 234 -9.59 3.84 28.23
CA LEU A 234 -10.89 3.26 27.85
C LEU A 234 -10.78 1.86 27.25
N ILE A 235 -9.64 1.49 26.68
CA ILE A 235 -9.48 0.21 25.95
C ILE A 235 -8.38 -0.62 26.61
N LEU A 236 -7.13 -0.15 26.58
CA LEU A 236 -5.99 -0.97 26.99
C LEU A 236 -6.08 -1.45 28.46
N ALA A 237 -6.29 -0.53 29.41
CA ALA A 237 -6.30 -0.88 30.82
C ALA A 237 -7.49 -1.78 31.21
N PRO A 238 -8.74 -1.49 30.81
CA PRO A 238 -9.87 -2.37 31.09
C PRO A 238 -9.72 -3.77 30.49
N ASP A 239 -9.33 -3.89 29.22
CA ASP A 239 -9.21 -5.19 28.56
C ASP A 239 -8.08 -6.04 29.16
N LEU A 240 -6.92 -5.45 29.41
CA LEU A 240 -5.82 -6.16 30.06
C LEU A 240 -6.21 -6.64 31.47
N PHE A 241 -6.93 -5.82 32.22
CA PHE A 241 -7.45 -6.20 33.52
C PHE A 241 -8.46 -7.35 33.45
N SER A 242 -9.37 -7.32 32.46
CA SER A 242 -10.32 -8.39 32.20
C SER A 242 -9.61 -9.71 31.86
N PHE A 243 -8.59 -9.69 30.99
CA PHE A 243 -7.84 -10.89 30.64
C PHE A 243 -7.12 -11.54 31.83
N LEU A 244 -6.61 -10.73 32.76
CA LEU A 244 -5.96 -11.20 33.98
C LEU A 244 -6.94 -11.82 35.00
N ARG A 245 -8.25 -11.53 34.92
CA ARG A 245 -9.30 -12.05 35.82
C ARG A 245 -9.98 -13.34 35.35
N LEU A 246 -9.91 -13.65 34.05
CA LEU A 246 -10.45 -14.90 33.47
C LEU A 246 -10.06 -16.21 34.21
N PRO A 247 -8.88 -16.37 34.84
CA PRO A 247 -8.59 -17.58 35.62
C PRO A 247 -9.39 -17.75 36.93
N ALA A 248 -10.22 -16.78 37.36
CA ALA A 248 -10.99 -16.88 38.61
C ALA A 248 -12.44 -17.39 38.43
N GLU A 249 -13.05 -17.24 37.25
CA GLU A 249 -14.49 -17.50 37.04
C GLU A 249 -14.70 -18.68 36.07
N ALA A 250 -14.65 -19.90 36.62
CA ALA A 250 -14.59 -21.17 35.88
C ALA A 250 -15.95 -21.72 35.39
N ARG A 251 -16.72 -20.98 34.58
CA ARG A 251 -17.98 -21.54 34.05
C ARG A 251 -18.12 -21.59 32.53
N LEU A 252 -17.42 -20.73 31.78
CA LEU A 252 -17.35 -20.79 30.31
C LEU A 252 -15.95 -20.29 29.91
N ARG A 253 -14.99 -21.20 29.74
CA ARG A 253 -13.58 -20.81 29.56
C ARG A 253 -13.11 -20.96 28.11
N PRO A 254 -12.66 -19.87 27.47
CA PRO A 254 -11.50 -19.96 26.58
C PRO A 254 -10.30 -20.49 27.38
N SER A 255 -9.41 -21.25 26.75
CA SER A 255 -8.20 -21.74 27.42
C SER A 255 -7.36 -20.55 27.96
N TYR A 256 -6.61 -20.75 29.06
CA TYR A 256 -5.67 -19.74 29.57
C TYR A 256 -4.72 -19.24 28.47
N GLY A 257 -4.32 -20.15 27.56
CA GLY A 257 -3.51 -19.82 26.39
C GLY A 257 -4.20 -18.79 25.47
N PHE A 258 -5.49 -18.91 25.22
CA PHE A 258 -6.23 -17.96 24.40
C PHE A 258 -6.28 -16.55 25.04
N ALA A 259 -6.58 -16.46 26.34
CA ALA A 259 -6.58 -15.18 27.06
C ALA A 259 -5.20 -14.51 27.05
N ALA A 260 -4.13 -15.28 27.28
CA ALA A 260 -2.76 -14.80 27.23
C ALA A 260 -2.36 -14.31 25.83
N THR A 261 -2.78 -15.03 24.78
CA THR A 261 -2.55 -14.62 23.38
C THR A 261 -3.21 -13.27 23.07
N LEU A 262 -4.48 -13.09 23.44
CA LEU A 262 -5.19 -11.83 23.21
C LEU A 262 -4.60 -10.66 23.99
N ALA A 263 -4.20 -10.88 25.25
CA ALA A 263 -3.50 -9.87 26.03
C ALA A 263 -2.17 -9.48 25.38
N GLY A 264 -1.40 -10.47 24.91
CA GLY A 264 -0.15 -10.26 24.18
C GLY A 264 -0.35 -9.45 22.89
N GLN A 265 -1.37 -9.79 22.09
CA GLN A 265 -1.74 -9.05 20.89
C GLN A 265 -2.09 -7.59 21.22
N LEU A 266 -2.93 -7.35 22.21
CA LEU A 266 -3.32 -5.99 22.62
C LEU A 266 -2.12 -5.15 23.08
N VAL A 267 -1.16 -5.75 23.79
CA VAL A 267 0.10 -5.08 24.17
C VAL A 267 0.93 -4.72 22.94
N VAL A 268 1.09 -5.64 21.98
CA VAL A 268 1.80 -5.37 20.72
C VAL A 268 1.14 -4.21 19.96
N LEU A 269 -0.20 -4.18 19.91
CA LEU A 269 -0.98 -3.11 19.30
C LEU A 269 -0.80 -1.76 20.02
N ALA A 270 -0.76 -1.75 21.34
CA ALA A 270 -0.49 -0.53 22.12
C ALA A 270 0.92 0.03 21.84
N VAL A 271 1.93 -0.84 21.80
CA VAL A 271 3.30 -0.46 21.43
C VAL A 271 3.34 0.11 20.01
N TYR A 272 2.65 -0.53 19.07
CA TYR A 272 2.50 -0.02 17.71
C TYR A 272 1.91 1.40 17.69
N LEU A 273 0.77 1.62 18.36
CA LEU A 273 0.09 2.93 18.40
C LEU A 273 0.98 4.02 18.99
N LEU A 274 1.75 3.70 20.05
CA LEU A 274 2.73 4.62 20.63
C LEU A 274 3.80 5.03 19.62
N LEU A 275 4.41 4.05 18.93
CA LEU A 275 5.46 4.31 17.95
C LEU A 275 4.94 5.07 16.73
N ALA A 276 3.75 4.72 16.23
CA ALA A 276 3.09 5.39 15.12
C ALA A 276 2.71 6.83 15.49
N GLY A 277 2.13 7.05 16.69
CA GLY A 277 1.82 8.38 17.20
C GLY A 277 3.06 9.26 17.34
N ASN A 278 4.14 8.73 17.91
CA ASN A 278 5.41 9.45 17.99
C ASN A 278 6.01 9.74 16.60
N ALA A 279 5.86 8.85 15.63
CA ALA A 279 6.29 9.10 14.25
C ALA A 279 5.50 10.24 13.59
N VAL A 280 4.19 10.36 13.85
CA VAL A 280 3.38 11.52 13.42
C VAL A 280 3.92 12.80 14.04
N LEU A 281 4.18 12.81 15.36
CA LEU A 281 4.69 13.99 16.07
C LEU A 281 6.06 14.41 15.54
N ARG A 282 7.00 13.49 15.33
CA ARG A 282 8.32 13.81 14.74
C ARG A 282 8.23 14.33 13.32
N SER A 283 7.36 13.73 12.50
CA SER A 283 7.18 14.13 11.10
C SER A 283 6.68 15.58 10.98
N ARG A 284 5.81 16.02 11.90
CA ARG A 284 5.30 17.41 11.94
C ARG A 284 6.42 18.42 12.13
N GLU A 285 7.29 18.20 13.09
CA GLU A 285 8.42 19.09 13.37
C GLU A 285 9.33 19.26 12.15
N LEU A 286 9.67 18.15 11.47
CA LEU A 286 10.53 18.19 10.29
C LEU A 286 9.88 18.92 9.09
N HIS A 287 8.56 18.83 8.93
CA HIS A 287 7.84 19.58 7.90
C HIS A 287 7.68 21.06 8.27
N ALA A 288 7.57 21.39 9.55
CA ALA A 288 7.59 22.77 10.02
C ALA A 288 8.96 23.41 9.79
N ASP A 289 10.05 22.68 10.08
CA ASP A 289 11.43 23.10 9.80
C ASP A 289 11.65 23.44 8.32
N ALA A 290 11.26 22.53 7.42
CA ALA A 290 11.43 22.74 5.98
C ALA A 290 10.67 23.97 5.46
N ARG A 291 9.47 24.23 6.00
CA ARG A 291 8.67 25.41 5.62
C ARG A 291 9.24 26.70 6.22
N ALA A 292 9.65 26.67 7.48
CA ALA A 292 10.27 27.81 8.12
C ALA A 292 11.57 28.21 7.41
N ALA A 293 12.39 27.22 7.00
CA ALA A 293 13.59 27.43 6.19
C ALA A 293 13.30 28.07 4.82
N GLN A 294 12.17 27.70 4.19
CA GLN A 294 11.73 28.33 2.94
C GLN A 294 11.41 29.82 3.13
N TRP A 295 10.74 30.17 4.22
CA TRP A 295 10.39 31.57 4.53
C TRP A 295 11.56 32.39 5.03
N SER A 296 12.56 31.75 5.66
CA SER A 296 13.74 32.45 6.13
C SER A 296 14.71 32.83 5.02
N GLY A 297 14.55 32.27 3.81
CA GLY A 297 15.48 32.44 2.70
C GLY A 297 16.64 31.45 2.71
N GLY A 298 16.56 30.39 3.52
CA GLY A 298 17.63 29.39 3.67
C GLY A 298 17.57 28.65 5.01
N PRO A 299 18.27 27.51 5.13
CA PRO A 299 18.28 26.69 6.35
C PRO A 299 19.13 27.27 7.50
N ASP A 300 19.98 28.26 7.23
CA ASP A 300 21.05 28.71 8.13
C ASP A 300 20.56 29.22 9.48
N ASP A 301 19.45 29.97 9.49
CA ASP A 301 18.86 30.52 10.73
C ASP A 301 18.45 29.41 11.71
N LEU A 302 17.82 28.34 11.20
CA LEU A 302 17.43 27.18 12.02
C LEU A 302 18.63 26.26 12.31
N ALA A 303 19.57 26.13 11.38
CA ALA A 303 20.76 25.32 11.58
C ALA A 303 21.62 25.86 12.73
N ARG A 304 21.77 27.19 12.86
CA ARG A 304 22.46 27.85 13.98
C ARG A 304 21.81 27.55 15.33
N LEU A 305 20.47 27.49 15.40
CA LEU A 305 19.75 27.14 16.62
C LEU A 305 20.03 25.69 17.07
N PHE A 306 20.23 24.78 16.11
CA PHE A 306 20.44 23.35 16.38
C PHE A 306 21.91 22.96 16.57
N ALA A 307 22.85 23.71 15.97
CA ALA A 307 24.28 23.39 16.01
C ALA A 307 24.84 23.12 17.42
N PRO A 308 24.50 23.88 18.49
CA PRO A 308 25.00 23.61 19.83
C PRO A 308 24.64 22.23 20.38
N HIS A 309 23.56 21.62 19.86
CA HIS A 309 23.03 20.33 20.33
C HIS A 309 23.29 19.19 19.32
N ALA A 310 24.02 19.43 18.24
CA ALA A 310 24.24 18.47 17.16
C ALA A 310 25.05 17.23 17.61
N GLY A 311 25.94 17.40 18.60
CA GLY A 311 26.80 16.34 19.13
C GLY A 311 26.12 15.36 20.10
N VAL A 312 24.89 15.65 20.55
CA VAL A 312 24.19 14.83 21.55
C VAL A 312 23.73 13.52 20.93
N ARG A 313 24.40 12.42 21.27
CA ARG A 313 24.02 11.08 20.83
C ARG A 313 22.84 10.56 21.66
N ILE A 314 21.73 10.27 20.99
CA ILE A 314 20.55 9.65 21.60
C ILE A 314 20.52 8.17 21.19
N GLY A 315 20.37 7.25 22.16
CA GLY A 315 20.27 5.81 21.88
C GLY A 315 19.02 5.47 21.04
N ARG A 316 19.07 4.37 20.27
CA ARG A 316 18.00 3.98 19.32
C ARG A 316 16.61 3.85 19.95
N LEU A 317 16.52 3.32 21.18
CA LEU A 317 15.26 3.18 21.89
C LEU A 317 14.66 4.55 22.25
N ARG A 318 15.48 5.45 22.80
CA ARG A 318 15.06 6.81 23.18
C ARG A 318 14.71 7.66 21.95
N HIS A 319 15.40 7.43 20.82
CA HIS A 319 15.05 8.03 19.54
C HIS A 319 13.66 7.58 19.06
N SER A 320 13.37 6.29 19.14
CA SER A 320 12.09 5.71 18.68
C SER A 320 10.90 6.12 19.57
N LEU A 321 11.12 6.18 20.89
CA LEU A 321 10.11 6.57 21.89
C LEU A 321 9.96 8.09 22.07
N GLY A 322 10.88 8.89 21.50
CA GLY A 322 10.81 10.35 21.57
C GLY A 322 9.74 10.93 20.65
N SER A 323 8.94 11.87 21.17
CA SER A 323 7.95 12.62 20.38
C SER A 323 8.56 13.71 19.51
N HIS A 324 9.79 14.13 19.80
CA HIS A 324 10.55 15.12 19.02
C HIS A 324 11.71 14.46 18.27
N PRO A 325 12.02 14.92 17.04
CA PRO A 325 13.15 14.41 16.29
C PRO A 325 14.47 14.79 16.97
N ALA A 326 15.51 13.97 16.78
CA ALA A 326 16.85 14.34 17.23
C ALA A 326 17.35 15.55 16.46
N THR A 327 18.17 16.39 17.10
CA THR A 327 18.79 17.57 16.48
C THR A 327 19.50 17.25 15.16
N ARG A 328 20.20 16.11 15.11
CA ARG A 328 20.86 15.61 13.89
C ARG A 328 19.87 15.38 12.75
N ASP A 329 18.69 14.82 13.03
CA ASP A 329 17.69 14.54 12.00
C ASP A 329 17.09 15.84 11.45
N ARG A 330 16.91 16.86 12.32
CA ARG A 330 16.47 18.20 11.89
C ARG A 330 17.49 18.85 10.97
N LEU A 331 18.77 18.82 11.35
CA LEU A 331 19.87 19.35 10.52
C LEU A 331 19.97 18.64 9.17
N LEU A 332 19.86 17.31 9.15
CA LEU A 332 19.86 16.54 7.90
C LEU A 332 18.65 16.87 7.03
N ALA A 333 17.46 17.01 7.60
CA ALA A 333 16.24 17.35 6.86
C ALA A 333 16.24 18.78 6.31
N LEU A 334 16.92 19.71 6.98
CA LEU A 334 17.12 21.08 6.52
C LEU A 334 18.09 21.16 5.33
N ALA A 335 19.16 20.35 5.38
CA ALA A 335 20.14 20.25 4.30
C ALA A 335 19.60 19.50 3.08
N ASP A 336 18.89 18.38 3.31
CA ASP A 336 18.33 17.52 2.26
C ASP A 336 16.85 17.21 2.56
N THR A 337 15.97 17.92 1.85
CA THR A 337 14.51 17.76 1.97
C THR A 337 14.00 16.48 1.32
N SER A 338 14.81 15.80 0.51
CA SER A 338 14.44 14.48 -0.04
C SER A 338 14.20 13.46 1.08
N ALA A 339 14.86 13.62 2.23
CA ALA A 339 14.65 12.79 3.41
C ALA A 339 13.19 12.80 3.91
N LEU A 340 12.45 13.89 3.71
CA LEU A 340 11.04 14.04 4.09
C LEU A 340 10.09 13.31 3.14
N LEU A 341 10.52 13.14 1.89
CA LEU A 341 9.78 12.44 0.85
C LEU A 341 9.97 10.92 0.90
N ARG A 342 11.06 10.45 1.52
CA ARG A 342 11.38 9.02 1.57
C ARG A 342 10.42 8.22 2.44
N MET A 343 10.07 7.02 1.98
CA MET A 343 9.40 5.98 2.75
C MET A 343 10.39 4.88 3.09
N GLY A 344 10.52 4.55 4.38
CA GLY A 344 11.49 3.58 4.88
C GLY A 344 10.91 2.17 5.05
N PHE A 345 11.79 1.20 5.33
CA PHE A 345 11.39 -0.16 5.73
C PHE A 345 10.48 -0.14 6.96
N GLY A 346 10.84 0.61 8.01
CA GLY A 346 10.03 0.65 9.24
C GLY A 346 8.63 1.22 9.00
N GLU A 347 8.52 2.28 8.19
CA GLU A 347 7.22 2.89 7.86
C GLU A 347 6.33 1.95 7.04
N SER A 348 6.91 1.29 6.04
CA SER A 348 6.18 0.29 5.24
C SER A 348 5.81 -0.95 6.03
N LEU A 349 6.68 -1.42 6.94
CA LEU A 349 6.38 -2.46 7.91
C LEU A 349 5.18 -2.09 8.78
N THR A 350 5.17 -0.88 9.34
CA THR A 350 4.04 -0.40 10.14
C THR A 350 2.77 -0.23 9.33
N MET A 351 2.87 0.09 8.04
CA MET A 351 1.72 0.14 7.13
C MET A 351 1.17 -1.26 6.86
N GLY A 352 2.03 -2.24 6.60
CA GLY A 352 1.62 -3.63 6.36
C GLY A 352 0.95 -4.23 7.59
N LEU A 353 1.55 -4.06 8.77
CA LEU A 353 0.97 -4.50 10.04
C LEU A 353 -0.42 -3.89 10.26
N ALA A 354 -0.52 -2.55 10.11
CA ALA A 354 -1.79 -1.84 10.23
C ALA A 354 -2.87 -2.40 9.30
N ILE A 355 -2.53 -2.63 8.04
CA ILE A 355 -3.51 -3.06 7.03
C ILE A 355 -4.01 -4.48 7.34
N SER A 356 -3.15 -5.42 7.72
CA SER A 356 -3.59 -6.76 8.11
C SER A 356 -4.48 -6.75 9.36
N LEU A 357 -4.19 -5.86 10.31
CA LEU A 357 -5.04 -5.71 11.50
C LEU A 357 -6.42 -5.15 11.16
N VAL A 358 -6.48 -4.21 10.22
CA VAL A 358 -7.75 -3.67 9.72
C VAL A 358 -8.53 -4.75 8.94
N GLN A 359 -7.83 -5.69 8.30
CA GLN A 359 -8.44 -6.79 7.55
C GLN A 359 -9.37 -7.64 8.42
N ASP A 360 -8.81 -8.17 9.50
CA ASP A 360 -9.49 -9.05 10.46
C ASP A 360 -10.82 -8.47 10.95
N ILE A 361 -10.85 -7.15 11.07
CA ILE A 361 -11.91 -6.39 11.69
C ILE A 361 -12.93 -5.99 10.63
N GLY A 362 -12.50 -5.61 9.43
CA GLY A 362 -13.44 -5.26 8.38
C GLY A 362 -14.29 -6.43 7.91
N GLU A 363 -13.81 -7.68 7.99
CA GLU A 363 -14.64 -8.86 7.72
C GLU A 363 -15.80 -9.02 8.72
N THR A 364 -15.69 -8.46 9.94
CA THR A 364 -16.78 -8.46 10.94
C THR A 364 -17.79 -7.32 10.76
N VAL A 365 -17.42 -6.27 10.03
CA VAL A 365 -18.18 -5.02 9.90
C VAL A 365 -18.82 -4.89 8.52
N PHE A 366 -18.08 -5.30 7.51
CA PHE A 366 -18.49 -5.22 6.12
C PHE A 366 -18.93 -6.61 5.67
N GLU A 367 -20.12 -6.71 5.10
CA GLU A 367 -20.60 -7.95 4.53
C GLU A 367 -19.75 -8.35 3.31
N GLY A 368 -19.31 -9.62 3.33
CA GLY A 368 -18.64 -10.28 2.21
C GLY A 368 -17.36 -9.59 1.75
N LYS A 369 -17.20 -9.46 0.43
CA LYS A 369 -15.96 -9.01 -0.22
C LYS A 369 -15.67 -7.51 -0.09
N THR A 370 -16.57 -6.73 0.53
CA THR A 370 -16.49 -5.26 0.61
C THR A 370 -15.28 -4.81 1.44
N ALA A 371 -14.95 -5.56 2.50
CA ALA A 371 -13.78 -5.31 3.35
C ALA A 371 -12.49 -5.23 2.52
N PHE A 372 -12.30 -6.18 1.59
CA PHE A 372 -11.12 -6.28 0.74
C PHE A 372 -10.86 -5.03 -0.11
N TRP A 373 -11.92 -4.39 -0.60
CA TRP A 373 -11.82 -3.16 -1.37
C TRP A 373 -11.39 -1.96 -0.52
N VAL A 374 -11.89 -1.86 0.71
CA VAL A 374 -11.45 -0.83 1.67
C VAL A 374 -9.94 -0.98 1.93
N PHE A 375 -9.47 -2.21 2.12
CA PHE A 375 -8.04 -2.49 2.35
C PHE A 375 -7.19 -2.16 1.13
N ALA A 376 -7.67 -2.50 -0.06
CA ALA A 376 -7.00 -2.18 -1.30
C ALA A 376 -6.84 -0.66 -1.48
N VAL A 377 -7.88 0.12 -1.17
CA VAL A 377 -7.83 1.59 -1.20
C VAL A 377 -6.84 2.13 -0.17
N LEU A 378 -6.85 1.62 1.07
CA LEU A 378 -5.92 2.05 2.11
C LEU A 378 -4.46 1.74 1.75
N LEU A 379 -4.19 0.54 1.23
CA LEU A 379 -2.84 0.13 0.82
C LEU A 379 -2.38 0.92 -0.41
N ALA A 380 -3.22 1.02 -1.45
CA ALA A 380 -2.92 1.79 -2.66
C ALA A 380 -2.62 3.26 -2.33
N THR A 381 -3.46 3.91 -1.53
CA THR A 381 -3.28 5.33 -1.20
C THR A 381 -2.11 5.57 -0.25
N GLY A 382 -1.99 4.80 0.84
CA GLY A 382 -0.91 5.00 1.80
C GLY A 382 0.48 4.73 1.23
N VAL A 383 0.65 3.57 0.58
CA VAL A 383 1.93 3.17 -0.03
C VAL A 383 2.18 3.96 -1.31
N GLY A 384 1.15 4.11 -2.15
CA GLY A 384 1.27 4.82 -3.42
C GLY A 384 1.61 6.29 -3.24
N LEU A 385 1.03 7.00 -2.26
CA LEU A 385 1.46 8.37 -1.94
C LEU A 385 2.91 8.42 -1.45
N GLY A 386 3.36 7.42 -0.70
CA GLY A 386 4.78 7.27 -0.32
C GLY A 386 5.70 7.10 -1.53
N ILE A 387 5.30 6.27 -2.49
CA ILE A 387 6.04 6.05 -3.74
C ILE A 387 6.06 7.32 -4.59
N TRP A 388 4.92 8.01 -4.74
CA TRP A 388 4.85 9.28 -5.46
C TRP A 388 5.76 10.35 -4.85
N ARG A 389 5.84 10.44 -3.52
CA ARG A 389 6.82 11.31 -2.83
C ARG A 389 8.25 10.96 -3.23
N MET A 390 8.59 9.68 -3.22
CA MET A 390 9.93 9.20 -3.61
C MET A 390 10.25 9.49 -5.09
N GLU A 391 9.27 9.32 -6.00
CA GLU A 391 9.46 9.64 -7.42
C GLU A 391 9.58 11.15 -7.67
N ILE A 392 8.91 11.99 -6.89
CA ILE A 392 9.11 13.46 -6.96
C ILE A 392 10.57 13.81 -6.63
N ALA A 393 11.12 13.23 -5.56
CA ALA A 393 12.52 13.44 -5.20
C ALA A 393 13.46 12.95 -6.31
N ALA A 394 13.23 11.75 -6.83
CA ALA A 394 14.02 11.18 -7.92
C ALA A 394 13.95 12.00 -9.22
N TYR A 395 12.77 12.53 -9.55
CA TYR A 395 12.57 13.33 -10.76
C TYR A 395 13.29 14.68 -10.69
N VAL A 396 13.31 15.31 -9.51
CA VAL A 396 14.02 16.59 -9.27
C VAL A 396 15.53 16.39 -9.24
N LEU A 397 16.00 15.35 -8.52
CA LEU A 397 17.42 15.10 -8.27
C LEU A 397 18.12 14.28 -9.37
N GLY A 398 17.37 13.62 -10.26
CA GLY A 398 17.92 12.71 -11.27
C GLY A 398 18.32 11.33 -10.73
N ASP A 399 18.02 11.05 -9.46
CA ASP A 399 18.39 9.82 -8.78
C ASP A 399 17.39 8.67 -9.02
N PRO A 400 17.84 7.40 -9.07
CA PRO A 400 16.92 6.27 -9.19
C PRO A 400 16.14 6.03 -7.89
N THR A 401 14.83 5.82 -8.02
CA THR A 401 13.99 5.42 -6.88
C THR A 401 14.33 4.01 -6.36
N ARG A 402 14.47 3.92 -5.04
CA ARG A 402 14.84 2.68 -4.33
C ARG A 402 13.67 2.17 -3.49
N VAL A 403 12.76 1.42 -4.10
CA VAL A 403 11.53 0.95 -3.45
C VAL A 403 11.62 -0.46 -2.85
N ASN A 404 12.70 -1.21 -3.08
CA ASN A 404 12.82 -2.59 -2.60
C ASN A 404 12.63 -2.71 -1.07
N ARG A 405 13.20 -1.77 -0.29
CA ARG A 405 13.05 -1.76 1.18
C ARG A 405 11.60 -1.47 1.61
N VAL A 406 10.86 -0.71 0.82
CA VAL A 406 9.43 -0.44 1.03
C VAL A 406 8.64 -1.72 0.81
N GLY A 407 8.91 -2.44 -0.29
CA GLY A 407 8.26 -3.73 -0.57
C GLY A 407 8.56 -4.78 0.49
N LEU A 408 9.82 -4.90 0.92
CA LEU A 408 10.23 -5.84 1.98
C LEU A 408 9.52 -5.53 3.31
N GLY A 409 9.47 -4.25 3.70
CA GLY A 409 8.79 -3.84 4.94
C GLY A 409 7.30 -4.12 4.86
N LEU A 410 6.66 -3.67 3.79
CA LEU A 410 5.22 -3.84 3.60
C LEU A 410 4.81 -5.31 3.54
N GLY A 411 5.51 -6.13 2.77
CA GLY A 411 5.24 -7.57 2.66
C GLY A 411 5.44 -8.30 3.99
N LEU A 412 6.53 -8.00 4.71
CA LEU A 412 6.76 -8.58 6.04
C LEU A 412 5.68 -8.13 7.02
N GLY A 413 5.28 -6.86 6.95
CA GLY A 413 4.24 -6.30 7.82
C GLY A 413 2.89 -6.96 7.59
N LEU A 414 2.55 -7.22 6.33
CA LEU A 414 1.30 -7.92 6.01
C LEU A 414 1.32 -9.38 6.48
N ALA A 415 2.42 -10.08 6.22
CA ALA A 415 2.61 -11.47 6.64
C ALA A 415 2.57 -11.63 8.17
N VAL A 416 3.30 -10.78 8.91
CA VAL A 416 3.30 -10.79 10.38
C VAL A 416 1.97 -10.29 10.93
N GLY A 417 1.36 -9.29 10.31
CA GLY A 417 0.08 -8.74 10.78
C GLY A 417 -1.05 -9.76 10.69
N GLY A 418 -1.04 -10.62 9.67
CA GLY A 418 -2.01 -11.71 9.52
C GLY A 418 -1.91 -12.76 10.63
N THR A 419 -0.71 -13.01 11.18
CA THR A 419 -0.54 -13.99 12.28
C THR A 419 -0.84 -13.40 13.66
N VAL A 420 -0.84 -12.07 13.79
CA VAL A 420 -1.18 -11.35 15.03
C VAL A 420 -2.68 -11.03 15.11
N SER A 421 -3.46 -11.40 14.08
CA SER A 421 -4.90 -11.15 14.05
C SER A 421 -5.66 -11.98 15.10
N PRO A 422 -6.68 -11.41 15.77
CA PRO A 422 -7.57 -12.15 16.67
C PRO A 422 -8.45 -13.23 16.03
N ALA A 423 -8.82 -13.14 14.74
CA ALA A 423 -9.65 -14.18 14.11
C ALA A 423 -8.90 -15.49 13.84
N TRP A 424 -7.57 -15.47 13.83
CA TRP A 424 -6.78 -16.68 13.58
C TRP A 424 -6.79 -17.67 14.75
N PRO A 425 -6.52 -17.28 16.02
CA PRO A 425 -6.68 -18.19 17.16
C PRO A 425 -8.10 -18.74 17.31
N ALA A 426 -9.11 -17.96 16.91
CA ALA A 426 -10.50 -18.37 16.95
C ALA A 426 -10.80 -19.55 16.01
N SER A 427 -10.28 -19.50 14.78
CA SER A 427 -10.47 -20.58 13.81
C SER A 427 -9.65 -21.83 14.15
N GLU A 428 -8.45 -21.68 14.74
CA GLU A 428 -7.64 -22.81 15.21
C GLU A 428 -8.24 -23.54 16.42
N ASP A 429 -8.74 -22.80 17.42
CA ASP A 429 -9.41 -23.38 18.62
C ASP A 429 -10.72 -24.09 18.23
N LEU A 430 -11.39 -23.57 17.21
CA LEU A 430 -12.59 -24.17 16.65
C LEU A 430 -12.29 -25.44 15.85
N LEU A 431 -11.23 -25.50 15.05
CA LEU A 431 -10.93 -26.70 14.25
C LEU A 431 -10.08 -27.73 15.00
N GLY A 432 -9.51 -27.38 16.15
CA GLY A 432 -8.64 -28.25 16.95
C GLY A 432 -7.35 -28.67 16.22
N ARG A 433 -7.00 -27.98 15.14
CA ARG A 433 -5.82 -28.22 14.30
C ARG A 433 -5.18 -26.89 13.93
N SER A 434 -3.85 -26.83 14.02
CA SER A 434 -3.09 -25.65 13.61
C SER A 434 -3.05 -25.54 12.10
N SER A 435 -3.40 -24.38 11.55
CA SER A 435 -3.39 -24.11 10.10
C SER A 435 -2.03 -23.61 9.59
N ILE A 436 -0.96 -23.79 10.37
CA ILE A 436 0.41 -23.31 10.12
C ILE A 436 0.93 -23.73 8.74
N GLY A 437 0.56 -24.93 8.26
CA GLY A 437 1.00 -25.43 6.95
C GLY A 437 0.46 -24.63 5.76
N ALA A 438 -0.68 -23.96 5.87
CA ALA A 438 -1.18 -23.02 4.84
C ALA A 438 -0.70 -21.58 5.07
N ILE A 439 -0.40 -21.17 6.31
CA ILE A 439 0.04 -19.81 6.63
C ILE A 439 1.35 -19.48 5.92
N LEU A 440 2.33 -20.38 5.99
CA LEU A 440 3.65 -20.09 5.45
C LEU A 440 3.62 -19.78 3.94
N PRO A 441 3.05 -20.65 3.07
CA PRO A 441 2.96 -20.34 1.65
C PRO A 441 2.06 -19.12 1.36
N TRP A 442 1.02 -18.87 2.17
CA TRP A 442 0.19 -17.67 2.08
C TRP A 442 0.96 -16.38 2.40
N CYS A 443 1.74 -16.38 3.48
CA CYS A 443 2.62 -15.27 3.84
C CYS A 443 3.64 -14.99 2.73
N VAL A 444 4.19 -16.04 2.11
CA VAL A 444 5.09 -15.91 0.95
C VAL A 444 4.35 -15.30 -0.25
N LEU A 445 3.14 -15.77 -0.55
CA LEU A 445 2.30 -15.24 -1.63
C LEU A 445 2.02 -13.74 -1.44
N LEU A 446 1.53 -13.34 -0.26
CA LEU A 446 1.24 -11.94 0.06
C LEU A 446 2.51 -11.08 0.04
N PHE A 447 3.60 -11.57 0.62
CA PHE A 447 4.89 -10.89 0.62
C PHE A 447 5.37 -10.62 -0.80
N LEU A 448 5.40 -11.65 -1.65
CA LEU A 448 5.87 -11.54 -3.03
C LEU A 448 4.93 -10.65 -3.86
N GLY A 449 3.61 -10.86 -3.76
CA GLY A 449 2.61 -10.08 -4.49
C GLY A 449 2.72 -8.59 -4.19
N VAL A 450 2.84 -8.23 -2.91
CA VAL A 450 2.93 -6.83 -2.49
C VAL A 450 4.31 -6.23 -2.78
N TRP A 451 5.38 -7.03 -2.68
CA TRP A 451 6.72 -6.62 -3.09
C TRP A 451 6.79 -6.29 -4.59
N LEU A 452 6.15 -7.12 -5.43
CA LEU A 452 6.00 -6.87 -6.87
C LEU A 452 5.11 -5.66 -7.13
N PHE A 453 3.99 -5.53 -6.42
CA PHE A 453 3.08 -4.39 -6.52
C PHE A 453 3.79 -3.05 -6.23
N VAL A 454 4.61 -2.97 -5.18
CA VAL A 454 5.39 -1.75 -4.87
C VAL A 454 6.33 -1.38 -6.02
N ARG A 455 6.96 -2.36 -6.67
CA ARG A 455 7.84 -2.14 -7.83
C ARG A 455 7.05 -1.68 -9.05
N TRP A 456 5.90 -2.30 -9.29
CA TRP A 456 4.97 -1.88 -10.34
C TRP A 456 4.47 -0.44 -10.11
N MET A 457 4.08 -0.10 -8.88
CA MET A 457 3.66 1.26 -8.53
C MET A 457 4.76 2.30 -8.72
N ALA A 458 6.01 1.98 -8.41
CA ALA A 458 7.14 2.87 -8.67
C ALA A 458 7.34 3.11 -10.17
N MET A 459 7.20 2.06 -10.97
CA MET A 459 7.26 2.15 -12.43
C MET A 459 6.12 3.00 -13.00
N VAL A 460 4.90 2.84 -12.50
CA VAL A 460 3.74 3.67 -12.86
C VAL A 460 3.99 5.12 -12.48
N ALA A 461 4.37 5.40 -11.24
CA ALA A 461 4.61 6.76 -10.78
C ALA A 461 5.73 7.44 -11.60
N ARG A 462 6.81 6.72 -11.94
CA ARG A 462 7.87 7.21 -12.83
C ARG A 462 7.36 7.54 -14.24
N ALA A 463 6.58 6.64 -14.84
CA ALA A 463 6.03 6.84 -16.19
C ALA A 463 5.08 8.03 -16.26
N TRP A 464 4.30 8.27 -15.20
CA TRP A 464 3.30 9.33 -15.13
C TRP A 464 3.82 10.64 -14.54
N MET A 465 5.03 10.67 -13.96
CA MET A 465 5.61 11.86 -13.34
C MET A 465 5.71 13.07 -14.29
N PRO A 466 6.17 12.95 -15.54
CA PRO A 466 6.20 14.10 -16.47
C PRO A 466 4.80 14.59 -16.83
N VAL A 467 3.83 13.68 -16.91
CA VAL A 467 2.42 14.01 -17.17
C VAL A 467 1.86 14.81 -15.99
N ALA A 468 2.11 14.36 -14.76
CA ALA A 468 1.73 15.09 -13.56
C ALA A 468 2.44 16.45 -13.47
N ALA A 469 3.74 16.53 -13.79
CA ALA A 469 4.49 17.79 -13.84
C ALA A 469 3.88 18.79 -14.84
N ALA A 470 3.48 18.36 -16.02
CA ALA A 470 2.90 19.24 -17.03
C ALA A 470 1.40 19.55 -16.82
N ALA A 471 0.70 18.77 -16.00
CA ALA A 471 -0.74 18.90 -15.80
C ALA A 471 -1.11 20.15 -15.01
N ARG A 472 -2.24 20.77 -15.36
CA ARG A 472 -2.84 21.87 -14.57
C ARG A 472 -3.30 21.41 -13.17
N ARG A 473 -3.63 20.12 -13.03
CA ARG A 473 -4.12 19.50 -11.79
C ARG A 473 -3.31 18.21 -11.52
N PRO A 474 -2.07 18.31 -11.02
CA PRO A 474 -1.21 17.14 -10.77
C PRO A 474 -1.86 16.11 -9.85
N ALA A 475 -2.63 16.57 -8.86
CA ALA A 475 -3.37 15.70 -7.93
C ALA A 475 -4.33 14.74 -8.65
N LEU A 476 -4.95 15.15 -9.77
CA LEU A 476 -5.85 14.27 -10.52
C LEU A 476 -5.09 13.09 -11.12
N VAL A 477 -3.90 13.34 -11.69
CA VAL A 477 -3.04 12.30 -12.25
C VAL A 477 -2.63 11.30 -11.17
N VAL A 478 -2.19 11.80 -10.02
CA VAL A 478 -1.84 10.96 -8.86
C VAL A 478 -3.05 10.11 -8.45
N VAL A 479 -4.21 10.72 -8.20
CA VAL A 479 -5.43 10.03 -7.78
C VAL A 479 -5.87 8.97 -8.80
N THR A 480 -5.80 9.25 -10.11
CA THR A 480 -6.16 8.25 -11.13
C THR A 480 -5.23 7.04 -11.11
N THR A 481 -3.92 7.24 -10.95
CA THR A 481 -2.98 6.10 -10.84
C THR A 481 -3.20 5.30 -9.56
N LEU A 482 -3.53 5.97 -8.45
CA LEU A 482 -3.84 5.31 -7.18
C LEU A 482 -5.17 4.55 -7.23
N ALA A 483 -6.17 5.07 -7.95
CA ALA A 483 -7.46 4.40 -8.13
C ALA A 483 -7.30 3.10 -8.93
N VAL A 484 -6.54 3.13 -10.03
CA VAL A 484 -6.20 1.92 -10.80
C VAL A 484 -5.46 0.90 -9.92
N ALA A 485 -4.51 1.37 -9.12
CA ALA A 485 -3.78 0.53 -8.19
C ALA A 485 -4.67 -0.10 -7.11
N ALA A 486 -5.62 0.65 -6.56
CA ALA A 486 -6.61 0.15 -5.61
C ALA A 486 -7.52 -0.92 -6.26
N VAL A 487 -7.90 -0.72 -7.52
CA VAL A 487 -8.71 -1.72 -8.24
C VAL A 487 -7.96 -3.04 -8.39
N LEU A 488 -6.71 -2.99 -8.85
CA LEU A 488 -5.88 -4.19 -9.02
C LEU A 488 -5.61 -4.92 -7.69
N LEU A 489 -5.32 -4.17 -6.64
CA LEU A 489 -5.15 -4.75 -5.31
C LEU A 489 -6.44 -5.38 -4.79
N GLY A 490 -7.59 -4.74 -5.00
CA GLY A 490 -8.88 -5.25 -4.55
C GLY A 490 -9.22 -6.57 -5.21
N ILE A 491 -9.00 -6.66 -6.54
CA ILE A 491 -9.12 -7.91 -7.28
C ILE A 491 -8.20 -8.99 -6.68
N GLY A 492 -6.91 -8.67 -6.51
CA GLY A 492 -5.95 -9.63 -5.93
C GLY A 492 -6.33 -10.07 -4.51
N PHE A 493 -6.78 -9.16 -3.66
CA PHE A 493 -7.14 -9.43 -2.27
C PHE A 493 -8.40 -10.27 -2.12
N VAL A 494 -9.40 -10.08 -2.99
CA VAL A 494 -10.61 -10.92 -3.02
C VAL A 494 -10.27 -12.41 -3.14
N TYR A 495 -9.19 -12.75 -3.84
CA TYR A 495 -8.76 -14.13 -4.06
C TYR A 495 -7.64 -14.58 -3.10
N ALA A 496 -6.67 -13.70 -2.81
CA ALA A 496 -5.48 -14.07 -2.04
C ALA A 496 -5.72 -14.10 -0.52
N LEU A 497 -6.51 -13.17 0.03
CA LEU A 497 -6.69 -13.06 1.47
C LEU A 497 -7.42 -14.26 2.10
N PRO A 498 -8.55 -14.75 1.56
CA PRO A 498 -9.25 -15.89 2.17
C PRO A 498 -8.54 -17.24 1.96
N LEU A 499 -7.53 -17.30 1.09
CA LEU A 499 -6.96 -18.56 0.60
C LEU A 499 -6.37 -19.46 1.71
N ALA A 500 -5.69 -18.89 2.71
CA ALA A 500 -5.17 -19.68 3.84
C ALA A 500 -6.29 -20.32 4.67
N SER A 501 -7.38 -19.57 4.88
CA SER A 501 -8.55 -20.06 5.62
C SER A 501 -9.28 -21.15 4.84
N ILE A 502 -9.53 -20.93 3.54
CA ILE A 502 -10.14 -21.92 2.64
C ILE A 502 -9.31 -23.21 2.61
N ALA A 503 -7.98 -23.10 2.44
CA ALA A 503 -7.10 -24.26 2.43
C ALA A 503 -7.05 -24.99 3.77
N GLY A 504 -7.09 -24.26 4.90
CA GLY A 504 -7.17 -24.85 6.23
C GLY A 504 -8.47 -25.63 6.45
N GLN A 505 -9.59 -25.04 6.05
CA GLN A 505 -10.89 -25.69 6.11
C GLN A 505 -10.95 -26.91 5.18
N ALA A 506 -10.58 -26.77 3.91
CA ALA A 506 -10.54 -27.86 2.95
C ALA A 506 -9.65 -29.02 3.42
N GLN A 507 -8.49 -28.75 4.03
CA GLN A 507 -7.66 -29.80 4.60
C GLN A 507 -8.34 -30.49 5.78
N ALA A 508 -8.91 -29.74 6.71
CA ALA A 508 -9.54 -30.30 7.91
C ALA A 508 -10.78 -31.13 7.57
N LEU A 509 -11.52 -30.70 6.55
CA LEU A 509 -12.84 -31.19 6.20
C LEU A 509 -12.82 -32.22 5.07
N LEU A 510 -12.11 -31.93 3.98
CA LEU A 510 -12.15 -32.72 2.73
C LEU A 510 -10.93 -33.63 2.58
N PHE A 511 -9.76 -33.19 3.04
CA PHE A 511 -8.49 -33.88 2.81
C PHE A 511 -7.65 -34.08 4.09
N PRO A 512 -8.20 -34.72 5.15
CA PRO A 512 -7.58 -34.77 6.48
C PRO A 512 -6.23 -35.51 6.53
N GLY A 513 -5.93 -36.33 5.51
CA GLY A 513 -4.68 -37.07 5.36
C GLY A 513 -3.62 -36.39 4.47
N LEU A 514 -3.94 -35.27 3.82
CA LEU A 514 -2.99 -34.55 2.99
C LEU A 514 -2.24 -33.46 3.78
N PRO A 515 -0.97 -33.18 3.44
CA PRO A 515 -0.27 -32.02 3.96
C PRO A 515 -1.01 -30.74 3.59
N GLN A 516 -1.20 -29.85 4.57
CA GLN A 516 -1.91 -28.60 4.38
C GLN A 516 -1.26 -27.68 3.35
N THR A 517 0.07 -27.76 3.18
CA THR A 517 0.81 -27.08 2.12
C THR A 517 0.35 -27.52 0.73
N SER A 518 0.15 -28.82 0.51
CA SER A 518 -0.32 -29.38 -0.76
C SER A 518 -1.73 -28.91 -1.07
N VAL A 519 -2.64 -28.95 -0.08
CA VAL A 519 -4.01 -28.46 -0.22
C VAL A 519 -4.01 -26.96 -0.55
N PHE A 520 -3.16 -26.16 0.08
CA PHE A 520 -3.02 -24.74 -0.24
C PHE A 520 -2.67 -24.49 -1.71
N PHE A 521 -1.71 -25.23 -2.28
CA PHE A 521 -1.36 -25.05 -3.69
C PHE A 521 -2.47 -25.51 -4.64
N VAL A 522 -3.19 -26.59 -4.31
CA VAL A 522 -4.36 -27.03 -5.08
C VAL A 522 -5.44 -25.94 -5.05
N GLU A 523 -5.79 -25.42 -3.87
CA GLU A 523 -6.76 -24.33 -3.73
C GLU A 523 -6.31 -23.07 -4.47
N ALA A 524 -5.02 -22.73 -4.43
CA ALA A 524 -4.49 -21.58 -5.17
C ALA A 524 -4.69 -21.73 -6.69
N VAL A 525 -4.48 -22.94 -7.23
CA VAL A 525 -4.72 -23.26 -8.64
C VAL A 525 -6.22 -23.22 -8.95
N VAL A 526 -7.05 -23.83 -8.10
CA VAL A 526 -8.52 -23.83 -8.26
C VAL A 526 -9.05 -22.39 -8.30
N VAL A 527 -8.61 -21.53 -7.38
CA VAL A 527 -9.00 -20.12 -7.37
C VAL A 527 -8.55 -19.39 -8.63
N LEU A 528 -7.36 -19.68 -9.15
CA LEU A 528 -6.85 -19.06 -10.38
C LEU A 528 -7.68 -19.46 -11.62
N ILE A 529 -8.02 -20.75 -11.76
CA ILE A 529 -8.76 -21.26 -12.92
C ILE A 529 -10.27 -20.95 -12.84
N THR A 530 -10.82 -20.79 -11.64
CA THR A 530 -12.24 -20.45 -11.44
C THR A 530 -12.50 -18.94 -11.42
N ALA A 531 -11.46 -18.12 -11.35
CA ALA A 531 -11.61 -16.67 -11.47
C ALA A 531 -12.13 -16.29 -12.86
N PRO A 532 -13.06 -15.32 -12.99
CA PRO A 532 -13.61 -14.94 -14.28
C PRO A 532 -12.52 -14.54 -15.28
N GLU A 533 -12.51 -15.16 -16.46
CA GLU A 533 -11.49 -14.95 -17.51
C GLU A 533 -11.33 -13.47 -17.86
N ALA A 534 -12.45 -12.75 -18.03
CA ALA A 534 -12.45 -11.32 -18.32
C ALA A 534 -11.72 -10.49 -17.24
N LEU A 535 -11.83 -10.90 -15.98
CA LEU A 535 -11.17 -10.23 -14.86
C LEU A 535 -9.66 -10.48 -14.85
N ARG A 536 -9.23 -11.72 -15.12
CA ARG A 536 -7.80 -12.08 -15.27
C ARG A 536 -7.16 -11.26 -16.38
N ILE A 537 -7.79 -11.25 -17.56
CA ILE A 537 -7.32 -10.51 -18.74
C ILE A 537 -7.24 -9.02 -18.45
N LEU A 538 -8.29 -8.41 -17.91
CA LEU A 538 -8.32 -6.98 -17.60
C LEU A 538 -7.23 -6.59 -16.59
N THR A 539 -7.00 -7.44 -15.58
CA THR A 539 -5.96 -7.23 -14.57
C THR A 539 -4.57 -7.21 -15.21
N LEU A 540 -4.25 -8.22 -16.01
CA LEU A 540 -2.95 -8.36 -16.66
C LEU A 540 -2.70 -7.25 -17.69
N LEU A 541 -3.72 -6.91 -18.50
CA LEU A 541 -3.65 -5.79 -19.43
C LEU A 541 -3.44 -4.46 -18.70
N THR A 542 -4.14 -4.23 -17.59
CA THR A 542 -3.97 -2.99 -16.81
C THR A 542 -2.56 -2.87 -16.24
N ILE A 543 -1.98 -3.97 -15.73
CA ILE A 543 -0.60 -4.02 -15.23
C ILE A 543 0.39 -3.59 -16.32
N ALA A 544 0.19 -4.04 -17.56
CA ALA A 544 1.08 -3.75 -18.68
C ALA A 544 0.84 -2.38 -19.34
N VAL A 545 -0.42 -2.03 -19.59
CA VAL A 545 -0.84 -0.85 -20.36
C VAL A 545 -0.72 0.43 -19.53
N HIS A 546 -1.01 0.39 -18.22
CA HIS A 546 -1.04 1.59 -17.40
C HIS A 546 0.29 2.38 -17.36
N PRO A 547 1.47 1.76 -17.11
CA PRO A 547 2.74 2.47 -17.23
C PRO A 547 3.04 2.89 -18.68
N LEU A 548 2.65 2.09 -19.68
CA LEU A 548 2.85 2.42 -21.10
C LEU A 548 2.11 3.71 -21.50
N VAL A 549 0.84 3.86 -21.10
CA VAL A 549 0.05 5.06 -21.36
C VAL A 549 0.73 6.30 -20.77
N GLY A 550 1.25 6.21 -19.54
CA GLY A 550 2.02 7.29 -18.92
C GLY A 550 3.24 7.69 -19.77
N THR A 551 4.02 6.72 -20.25
CA THR A 551 5.20 6.99 -21.09
C THR A 551 4.85 7.61 -22.44
N VAL A 552 3.78 7.15 -23.10
CA VAL A 552 3.35 7.67 -24.40
C VAL A 552 2.86 9.11 -24.26
N LEU A 553 2.05 9.39 -23.23
CA LEU A 553 1.60 10.75 -22.94
C LEU A 553 2.77 11.66 -22.58
N ALA A 554 3.73 11.18 -21.78
CA ALA A 554 4.92 11.94 -21.42
C ALA A 554 5.75 12.38 -22.65
N ARG A 555 5.90 11.52 -23.66
CA ARG A 555 6.65 11.84 -24.89
C ARG A 555 5.98 12.88 -25.77
N ARG A 556 4.66 13.04 -25.66
CA ARG A 556 3.89 14.04 -26.43
C ARG A 556 3.91 15.42 -25.79
N LEU A 557 4.40 15.54 -24.55
CA LEU A 557 4.44 16.80 -23.82
C LEU A 557 5.70 17.60 -24.19
N PRO A 558 5.58 18.93 -24.39
CA PRO A 558 6.74 19.78 -24.61
C PRO A 558 7.59 19.84 -23.35
N SER A 559 8.91 19.90 -23.52
CA SER A 559 9.86 20.17 -22.44
C SER A 559 9.54 21.53 -21.80
N ARG A 560 8.96 21.51 -20.60
CA ARG A 560 8.67 22.72 -19.81
C ARG A 560 9.67 22.84 -18.67
N PRO A 561 9.99 24.07 -18.22
CA PRO A 561 10.67 24.26 -16.94
C PRO A 561 9.87 23.58 -15.83
N ALA A 562 10.55 22.97 -14.85
CA ALA A 562 9.84 22.23 -13.83
C ALA A 562 8.93 23.17 -13.02
N PRO A 563 7.69 22.76 -12.75
CA PRO A 563 6.74 23.56 -12.00
C PRO A 563 7.25 23.95 -10.60
N SER A 564 6.90 25.15 -10.15
CA SER A 564 7.21 25.67 -8.82
C SER A 564 6.63 24.86 -7.65
N TRP A 565 5.74 23.90 -7.90
CA TRP A 565 5.20 23.02 -6.87
C TRP A 565 6.10 21.80 -6.57
N LEU A 566 7.06 21.47 -7.45
CA LEU A 566 7.97 20.34 -7.30
C LEU A 566 9.19 20.64 -6.44
N THR A 567 9.58 21.92 -6.31
CA THR A 567 10.76 22.36 -5.56
C THR A 567 10.40 23.42 -4.54
N LEU A 568 11.19 23.52 -3.48
CA LEU A 568 11.07 24.62 -2.51
C LEU A 568 11.74 25.90 -3.00
N ASP A 569 12.82 25.75 -3.78
CA ASP A 569 13.62 26.82 -4.33
C ASP A 569 13.53 26.85 -5.86
N PRO A 570 13.81 28.01 -6.49
CA PRO A 570 13.99 28.10 -7.94
C PRO A 570 15.05 27.11 -8.43
N LEU A 571 14.77 26.45 -9.54
CA LEU A 571 15.72 25.53 -10.16
C LEU A 571 16.90 26.28 -10.80
N PRO A 572 18.11 25.69 -10.77
CA PRO A 572 19.26 26.28 -11.43
C PRO A 572 19.05 26.36 -12.96
N PRO A 573 19.64 27.38 -13.63
CA PRO A 573 19.62 27.48 -15.08
C PRO A 573 20.18 26.21 -15.73
N GLY A 574 19.47 25.67 -16.72
CA GLY A 574 19.89 24.46 -17.45
C GLY A 574 19.47 23.13 -16.82
N TRP A 575 18.68 23.13 -15.73
CA TRP A 575 18.06 21.92 -15.21
C TRP A 575 17.25 21.20 -16.29
N ARG A 576 17.43 19.88 -16.36
CA ARG A 576 16.69 18.99 -17.27
C ARG A 576 16.02 17.89 -16.46
N SER A 577 14.76 17.64 -16.75
CA SER A 577 14.03 16.53 -16.13
C SER A 577 14.66 15.18 -16.47
N ALA A 578 14.64 14.25 -15.53
CA ALA A 578 14.94 12.84 -15.80
C ALA A 578 14.00 12.29 -16.90
N SER A 579 14.57 11.58 -17.87
CA SER A 579 13.79 10.95 -18.96
C SER A 579 12.86 9.85 -18.38
N PRO A 580 11.60 9.74 -18.84
CA PRO A 580 10.56 9.04 -18.09
C PRO A 580 10.66 7.51 -18.11
N LEU A 581 11.39 6.94 -19.07
CA LEU A 581 11.74 5.52 -19.27
C LEU A 581 12.38 5.45 -20.67
N PRO A 582 13.44 4.65 -20.89
CA PRO A 582 14.10 4.58 -22.20
C PRO A 582 13.15 4.09 -23.32
N GLY A 583 13.52 4.36 -24.57
CA GLY A 583 12.77 4.13 -25.82
C GLY A 583 12.36 2.68 -26.15
N GLU A 584 12.43 1.74 -25.21
CA GLU A 584 12.44 0.29 -25.46
C GLU A 584 11.07 -0.32 -25.83
N GLY A 585 9.98 0.44 -25.71
CA GLY A 585 8.64 -0.02 -26.07
C GLY A 585 8.45 -0.32 -27.56
N GLY A 586 9.14 0.41 -28.44
CA GLY A 586 9.10 0.13 -29.88
C GLY A 586 9.73 -1.23 -30.21
N THR A 587 10.83 -1.57 -29.54
CA THR A 587 11.50 -2.87 -29.67
C THR A 587 10.67 -4.02 -29.09
N ALA A 588 9.95 -3.80 -27.99
CA ALA A 588 9.06 -4.80 -27.39
C ALA A 588 7.90 -5.18 -28.34
N ILE A 589 7.19 -4.17 -28.87
CA ILE A 589 6.08 -4.36 -29.80
C ILE A 589 6.55 -5.05 -31.08
N ARG A 590 7.66 -4.61 -31.67
CA ARG A 590 8.23 -5.24 -32.88
C ARG A 590 8.63 -6.70 -32.64
N SER A 591 9.26 -6.99 -31.50
CA SER A 591 9.67 -8.36 -31.17
C SER A 591 8.46 -9.27 -31.00
N GLY A 592 7.40 -8.81 -30.31
CA GLY A 592 6.16 -9.56 -30.19
C GLY A 592 5.47 -9.83 -31.52
N LEU A 593 5.40 -8.84 -32.41
CA LEU A 593 4.87 -9.02 -33.77
C LEU A 593 5.68 -10.04 -34.57
N VAL A 594 7.01 -9.92 -34.58
CA VAL A 594 7.89 -10.81 -35.37
C VAL A 594 7.80 -12.26 -34.91
N VAL A 595 7.91 -12.50 -33.60
CA VAL A 595 7.86 -13.87 -33.03
C VAL A 595 6.49 -14.50 -33.31
N THR A 596 5.42 -13.72 -33.23
CA THR A 596 4.07 -14.23 -33.42
C THR A 596 3.72 -14.48 -34.88
N CYS A 597 4.09 -13.57 -35.79
CA CYS A 597 3.90 -13.81 -37.23
C CYS A 597 4.65 -15.08 -37.67
N PHE A 598 5.84 -15.32 -37.12
CA PHE A 598 6.58 -16.56 -37.38
C PHE A 598 5.87 -17.80 -36.80
N ALA A 599 5.32 -17.70 -35.58
CA ALA A 599 4.55 -18.79 -34.97
C ALA A 599 3.28 -19.13 -35.77
N LEU A 600 2.51 -18.12 -36.19
CA LEU A 600 1.32 -18.31 -37.04
C LEU A 600 1.65 -18.92 -38.40
N LEU A 601 2.81 -18.60 -38.98
CA LEU A 601 3.28 -19.23 -40.22
C LEU A 601 3.63 -20.72 -40.02
N LEU A 602 4.30 -21.06 -38.93
CA LEU A 602 4.60 -22.45 -38.57
C LEU A 602 3.32 -23.24 -38.31
N GLU A 603 2.36 -22.62 -37.65
CA GLU A 603 1.04 -23.18 -37.40
C GLU A 603 0.28 -23.43 -38.70
N PHE A 604 0.20 -22.44 -39.60
CA PHE A 604 -0.43 -22.60 -40.91
C PHE A 604 0.23 -23.73 -41.72
N ALA A 605 1.56 -23.82 -41.70
CA ALA A 605 2.30 -24.90 -42.34
C ALA A 605 1.98 -26.27 -41.70
N GLY A 606 1.92 -26.36 -40.37
CA GLY A 606 1.52 -27.57 -39.66
C GLY A 606 0.05 -27.94 -39.89
N PHE A 607 -0.82 -26.96 -40.06
CA PHE A 607 -2.21 -27.16 -40.48
C PHE A 607 -2.26 -27.81 -41.86
N LEU A 608 -1.55 -27.23 -42.83
CA LEU A 608 -1.51 -27.75 -44.19
C LEU A 608 -0.94 -29.16 -44.26
N VAL A 609 0.20 -29.41 -43.60
CA VAL A 609 0.84 -30.75 -43.57
C VAL A 609 -0.05 -31.79 -42.90
N GLY A 610 -0.65 -31.49 -41.76
CA GLY A 610 -1.51 -32.46 -41.07
C GLY A 610 -2.84 -32.71 -41.79
N LEU A 611 -3.34 -31.74 -42.58
CA LEU A 611 -4.53 -31.90 -43.42
C LEU A 611 -4.26 -32.84 -44.61
N LEU A 612 -3.00 -32.92 -45.05
CA LEU A 612 -2.54 -33.84 -46.07
C LEU A 612 -2.25 -35.26 -45.52
N THR A 613 -2.03 -35.44 -44.21
CA THR A 613 -1.48 -36.70 -43.65
C THR A 613 -2.38 -37.45 -42.67
N ALA A 614 -3.34 -36.83 -41.99
CA ALA A 614 -4.12 -37.50 -40.93
C ALA A 614 -5.64 -37.52 -41.21
N ARG A 615 -6.27 -38.70 -41.12
CA ARG A 615 -7.72 -38.91 -41.30
C ARG A 615 -8.51 -39.16 -40.00
N ASP A 616 -7.84 -39.23 -38.83
CA ASP A 616 -8.43 -39.80 -37.61
C ASP A 616 -8.65 -38.76 -36.48
N VAL A 617 -9.71 -38.96 -35.68
CA VAL A 617 -10.18 -38.04 -34.61
C VAL A 617 -9.15 -37.82 -33.49
N VAL A 618 -8.32 -38.83 -33.16
CA VAL A 618 -7.25 -38.73 -32.15
C VAL A 618 -6.16 -37.72 -32.58
N ALA A 619 -5.88 -37.62 -33.88
CA ALA A 619 -4.95 -36.63 -34.42
C ALA A 619 -5.52 -35.21 -34.31
N SER A 620 -6.85 -35.04 -34.46
CA SER A 620 -7.53 -33.76 -34.22
C SER A 620 -7.50 -33.34 -32.75
N PHE A 621 -7.63 -34.29 -31.82
CA PHE A 621 -7.59 -34.02 -30.37
C PHE A 621 -6.18 -33.67 -29.87
N MET A 622 -5.15 -34.39 -30.34
CA MET A 622 -3.73 -34.02 -30.09
C MET A 622 -3.35 -32.69 -30.73
N ARG A 623 -4.00 -32.31 -31.85
CA ARG A 623 -3.86 -30.99 -32.47
C ARG A 623 -4.36 -29.87 -31.54
N PHE A 624 -5.52 -30.06 -30.91
CA PHE A 624 -6.16 -29.05 -30.07
C PHE A 624 -5.29 -28.66 -28.86
N TYR A 625 -4.83 -29.65 -28.07
CA TYR A 625 -3.93 -29.40 -26.93
C TYR A 625 -2.50 -29.03 -27.35
N GLY A 626 -2.04 -29.52 -28.51
CA GLY A 626 -0.75 -29.13 -29.07
C GLY A 626 -0.69 -27.65 -29.48
N MET A 627 -1.81 -27.11 -29.99
CA MET A 627 -1.93 -25.69 -30.35
C MET A 627 -1.92 -24.79 -29.12
N GLU A 628 -2.65 -25.16 -28.07
CA GLU A 628 -2.63 -24.45 -26.78
C GLU A 628 -1.21 -24.35 -26.22
N ALA A 629 -0.50 -25.47 -26.11
CA ALA A 629 0.89 -25.49 -25.67
C ALA A 629 1.82 -24.64 -26.56
N PHE A 630 1.58 -24.62 -27.87
CA PHE A 630 2.33 -23.82 -28.83
C PHE A 630 2.11 -22.32 -28.65
N TYR A 631 0.88 -21.87 -28.38
CA TYR A 631 0.56 -20.47 -28.11
C TYR A 631 1.18 -19.99 -26.80
N LEU A 632 1.05 -20.80 -25.74
CA LEU A 632 1.69 -20.54 -24.45
C LEU A 632 3.21 -20.44 -24.61
N ALA A 633 3.84 -21.33 -25.38
CA ALA A 633 5.26 -21.30 -25.68
C ALA A 633 5.67 -20.05 -26.47
N THR A 634 4.86 -19.61 -27.44
CA THR A 634 5.12 -18.40 -28.24
C THR A 634 5.11 -17.14 -27.38
N MET A 635 4.13 -17.01 -26.49
CA MET A 635 4.03 -15.90 -25.54
C MET A 635 5.17 -15.92 -24.53
N ALA A 636 5.51 -17.09 -23.99
CA ALA A 636 6.65 -17.27 -23.09
C ALA A 636 7.98 -16.90 -23.76
N LEU A 637 8.23 -17.38 -24.99
CA LEU A 637 9.43 -17.09 -25.77
C LEU A 637 9.56 -15.60 -26.07
N THR A 638 8.45 -14.95 -26.48
CA THR A 638 8.41 -13.50 -26.68
C THR A 638 8.80 -12.76 -25.41
N SER A 639 8.27 -13.19 -24.26
CA SER A 639 8.60 -12.63 -22.95
C SER A 639 10.10 -12.76 -22.65
N VAL A 640 10.70 -13.94 -22.83
CA VAL A 640 12.15 -14.17 -22.65
C VAL A 640 12.96 -13.20 -23.51
N ILE A 641 12.65 -13.15 -24.81
CA ILE A 641 13.42 -12.36 -25.78
C ILE A 641 13.38 -10.87 -25.44
N VAL A 642 12.20 -10.36 -25.14
CA VAL A 642 12.02 -8.93 -24.85
C VAL A 642 12.64 -8.59 -23.49
N THR A 643 12.42 -9.41 -22.46
CA THR A 643 13.03 -9.22 -21.14
C THR A 643 14.56 -9.30 -21.20
N ALA A 644 15.14 -10.22 -21.96
CA ALA A 644 16.59 -10.34 -22.07
C ALA A 644 17.25 -9.14 -22.78
N ARG A 645 16.53 -8.47 -23.69
CA ARG A 645 17.04 -7.33 -24.46
C ARG A 645 16.84 -5.98 -23.78
N ALA A 646 15.77 -5.84 -23.00
CA ALA A 646 15.45 -4.60 -22.30
C ALA A 646 16.46 -4.30 -21.20
N ARG A 647 16.98 -3.06 -21.16
CA ARG A 647 17.98 -2.64 -20.16
C ARG A 647 17.32 -2.21 -18.86
N ASP A 648 16.18 -1.54 -18.96
CA ASP A 648 15.42 -1.03 -17.82
C ASP A 648 13.95 -1.49 -17.91
N SER A 649 13.38 -1.86 -16.77
CA SER A 649 12.00 -2.37 -16.69
C SER A 649 11.75 -3.58 -17.60
N SER A 650 12.75 -4.46 -17.71
CA SER A 650 12.74 -5.61 -18.61
C SER A 650 11.56 -6.58 -18.43
N VAL A 651 11.09 -6.72 -17.20
CA VAL A 651 9.90 -7.53 -16.89
C VAL A 651 8.64 -6.93 -17.51
N LEU A 652 8.46 -5.60 -17.43
CA LEU A 652 7.31 -4.92 -18.04
C LEU A 652 7.30 -5.14 -19.55
N TRP A 653 8.45 -4.91 -20.20
CA TRP A 653 8.52 -5.05 -21.65
C TRP A 653 8.32 -6.50 -22.10
N GLY A 654 8.78 -7.48 -21.31
CA GLY A 654 8.46 -8.90 -21.52
C GLY A 654 6.97 -9.17 -21.54
N ILE A 655 6.25 -8.70 -20.52
CA ILE A 655 4.80 -8.84 -20.40
C ILE A 655 4.07 -8.12 -21.55
N VAL A 656 4.48 -6.90 -21.89
CA VAL A 656 3.90 -6.15 -23.03
C VAL A 656 4.12 -6.90 -24.34
N GLY A 657 5.33 -7.38 -24.59
CA GLY A 657 5.66 -8.16 -25.78
C GLY A 657 4.80 -9.42 -25.88
N ALA A 658 4.67 -10.16 -24.78
CA ALA A 658 3.84 -11.35 -24.71
C ALA A 658 2.33 -11.06 -24.84
N SER A 659 1.85 -9.92 -24.32
CA SER A 659 0.45 -9.50 -24.47
C SER A 659 0.14 -9.15 -25.93
N VAL A 660 1.07 -8.46 -26.62
CA VAL A 660 0.96 -8.21 -28.07
C VAL A 660 0.98 -9.53 -28.83
N ALA A 661 1.87 -10.46 -28.46
CA ALA A 661 1.94 -11.76 -29.08
C ALA A 661 0.63 -12.54 -28.92
N GLY A 662 0.10 -12.65 -27.70
CA GLY A 662 -1.16 -13.34 -27.44
C GLY A 662 -2.35 -12.72 -28.19
N LEU A 663 -2.43 -11.39 -28.28
CA LEU A 663 -3.51 -10.73 -29.03
C LEU A 663 -3.43 -11.07 -30.52
N VAL A 664 -2.21 -11.09 -31.07
CA VAL A 664 -1.97 -11.45 -32.47
C VAL A 664 -2.22 -12.94 -32.70
N VAL A 665 -1.93 -13.81 -31.74
CA VAL A 665 -2.29 -15.24 -31.79
C VAL A 665 -3.81 -15.39 -31.87
N VAL A 666 -4.56 -14.78 -30.94
CA VAL A 666 -6.03 -14.90 -30.91
C VAL A 666 -6.67 -14.42 -32.22
N ILE A 667 -6.20 -13.29 -32.78
CA ILE A 667 -6.71 -12.78 -34.05
C ILE A 667 -6.24 -13.63 -35.24
N GLY A 668 -4.96 -14.03 -35.22
CA GLY A 668 -4.28 -14.69 -36.33
C GLY A 668 -4.68 -16.14 -36.49
N GLU A 669 -4.93 -16.85 -35.41
CA GLU A 669 -5.39 -18.24 -35.40
C GLU A 669 -6.76 -18.37 -36.09
N SER A 670 -7.68 -17.45 -35.80
CA SER A 670 -8.96 -17.37 -36.51
C SER A 670 -8.75 -17.20 -38.02
N VAL A 671 -7.80 -16.35 -38.45
CA VAL A 671 -7.48 -16.16 -39.87
C VAL A 671 -6.83 -17.41 -40.49
N VAL A 672 -5.83 -17.98 -39.83
CA VAL A 672 -5.07 -19.18 -40.25
C VAL A 672 -6.02 -20.36 -40.43
N PHE A 673 -6.95 -20.54 -39.50
CA PHE A 673 -7.97 -21.58 -39.56
C PHE A 673 -8.92 -21.39 -40.75
N HIS A 674 -9.50 -20.20 -40.92
CA HIS A 674 -10.41 -19.93 -42.05
C HIS A 674 -9.72 -20.12 -43.41
N MET A 675 -8.45 -19.72 -43.52
CA MET A 675 -7.65 -19.97 -44.72
C MET A 675 -7.41 -21.47 -44.93
N ALA A 676 -7.00 -22.21 -43.90
CA ALA A 676 -6.76 -23.65 -44.00
C ALA A 676 -8.05 -24.43 -44.34
N ALA A 677 -9.18 -24.07 -43.74
CA ALA A 677 -10.49 -24.64 -44.02
C ALA A 677 -10.97 -24.34 -45.45
N GLY A 678 -10.73 -23.11 -45.94
CA GLY A 678 -11.01 -22.74 -47.33
C GLY A 678 -10.22 -23.57 -48.33
N ILE A 679 -8.90 -23.72 -48.10
CA ILE A 679 -8.02 -24.55 -48.94
C ILE A 679 -8.45 -26.01 -48.91
N ALA A 680 -8.76 -26.54 -47.73
CA ALA A 680 -9.23 -27.91 -47.56
C ALA A 680 -10.55 -28.18 -48.29
N THR A 681 -11.49 -27.23 -48.24
CA THR A 681 -12.78 -27.33 -48.94
C THR A 681 -12.59 -27.40 -50.46
N VAL A 682 -11.64 -26.61 -51.00
CA VAL A 682 -11.28 -26.64 -52.42
C VAL A 682 -10.56 -27.94 -52.79
N ALA A 683 -9.67 -28.43 -51.93
CA ALA A 683 -8.85 -29.61 -52.19
C ALA A 683 -9.60 -30.95 -52.08
N TYR A 684 -10.58 -31.06 -51.18
CA TYR A 684 -11.24 -32.34 -50.83
C TYR A 684 -12.76 -32.37 -51.06
N GLY A 685 -13.39 -31.25 -51.44
CA GLY A 685 -14.84 -31.15 -51.68
C GLY A 685 -15.68 -31.05 -50.40
N ARG A 686 -16.93 -30.58 -50.54
CA ARG A 686 -17.84 -30.24 -49.42
C ARG A 686 -18.18 -31.40 -48.47
N SER A 687 -18.02 -32.66 -48.89
CA SER A 687 -18.46 -33.84 -48.15
C SER A 687 -17.48 -34.32 -47.06
N ALA A 688 -16.27 -33.75 -46.97
CA ALA A 688 -15.26 -34.18 -46.00
C ALA A 688 -15.32 -33.46 -44.63
N MET A 689 -16.17 -32.43 -44.46
CA MET A 689 -16.17 -31.57 -43.26
C MET A 689 -17.51 -31.43 -42.50
N PRO A 690 -18.22 -32.51 -42.11
CA PRO A 690 -19.34 -32.35 -41.16
C PRO A 690 -18.87 -32.01 -39.73
N VAL A 691 -17.62 -32.35 -39.38
CA VAL A 691 -17.09 -32.25 -38.00
C VAL A 691 -16.44 -30.89 -37.68
N LEU A 692 -16.18 -30.07 -38.72
CA LEU A 692 -15.62 -28.72 -38.60
C LEU A 692 -16.66 -27.66 -39.00
N SER A 693 -17.93 -27.89 -38.66
CA SER A 693 -18.97 -26.89 -38.92
C SER A 693 -18.63 -25.58 -38.20
N SER A 694 -18.87 -24.45 -38.87
CA SER A 694 -18.73 -23.09 -38.32
C SER A 694 -19.44 -22.91 -36.97
N ALA A 695 -20.46 -23.73 -36.65
CA ALA A 695 -21.21 -23.66 -35.41
C ALA A 695 -20.40 -23.97 -34.12
N VAL A 696 -19.30 -24.73 -34.18
CA VAL A 696 -18.46 -25.00 -32.99
C VAL A 696 -17.50 -23.85 -32.71
N TRP A 697 -17.08 -23.12 -33.74
CA TRP A 697 -16.01 -22.13 -33.68
C TRP A 697 -16.52 -20.67 -33.75
N ASP A 698 -17.73 -20.44 -34.31
CA ASP A 698 -18.53 -19.24 -34.09
C ASP A 698 -19.26 -19.27 -32.73
N SER A 699 -19.04 -20.33 -31.94
CA SER A 699 -19.66 -20.46 -30.63
C SER A 699 -18.98 -19.55 -29.60
N PRO A 700 -19.74 -18.98 -28.65
CA PRO A 700 -19.19 -18.29 -27.49
C PRO A 700 -18.15 -19.13 -26.71
N MET A 701 -18.19 -20.45 -26.84
CA MET A 701 -17.30 -21.40 -26.16
C MET A 701 -15.86 -21.35 -26.71
N TYR A 702 -15.68 -21.17 -28.01
CA TYR A 702 -14.34 -21.04 -28.60
C TYR A 702 -13.69 -19.70 -28.27
N LEU A 703 -14.46 -18.60 -28.32
CA LEU A 703 -13.97 -17.30 -27.88
C LEU A 703 -13.56 -17.34 -26.40
N SER A 704 -14.36 -17.98 -25.53
CA SER A 704 -14.00 -18.21 -24.13
C SER A 704 -12.71 -19.01 -24.01
N TRP A 705 -12.56 -20.11 -24.76
CA TRP A 705 -11.33 -20.89 -24.74
C TRP A 705 -10.10 -20.07 -25.18
N MET A 706 -10.18 -19.34 -26.28
CA MET A 706 -9.10 -18.45 -26.75
C MET A 706 -8.75 -17.36 -25.74
N LEU A 707 -9.75 -16.81 -25.04
CA LEU A 707 -9.54 -15.86 -23.95
C LEU A 707 -8.86 -16.54 -22.75
N SER A 708 -9.20 -17.80 -22.43
CA SER A 708 -8.49 -18.59 -21.40
C SER A 708 -7.03 -18.80 -21.76
N VAL A 709 -6.74 -19.26 -22.99
CA VAL A 709 -5.35 -19.47 -23.47
C VAL A 709 -4.56 -18.16 -23.45
N PHE A 710 -5.20 -17.04 -23.84
CA PHE A 710 -4.59 -15.73 -23.75
C PHE A 710 -4.26 -15.33 -22.29
N ALA A 711 -5.19 -15.55 -21.35
CA ALA A 711 -4.98 -15.25 -19.93
C ALA A 711 -3.84 -16.10 -19.35
N GLU A 712 -3.86 -17.41 -19.57
CA GLU A 712 -2.82 -18.34 -19.14
C GLU A 712 -1.46 -18.03 -19.76
N GLY A 713 -1.45 -17.64 -21.04
CA GLY A 713 -0.24 -17.23 -21.74
C GLY A 713 0.39 -15.97 -21.16
N ILE A 714 -0.40 -14.97 -20.77
CA ILE A 714 0.14 -13.77 -20.11
C ILE A 714 0.65 -14.10 -18.70
N GLU A 715 -0.03 -14.97 -17.96
CA GLU A 715 0.40 -15.42 -16.64
C GLU A 715 1.75 -16.14 -16.71
N LEU A 716 1.86 -17.12 -17.62
CA LEU A 716 3.11 -17.83 -17.89
C LEU A 716 4.20 -16.85 -18.33
N ALA A 717 3.90 -15.95 -19.28
CA ALA A 717 4.85 -14.95 -19.74
C ALA A 717 5.33 -14.03 -18.62
N SER A 718 4.47 -13.70 -17.65
CA SER A 718 4.82 -12.88 -16.49
C SER A 718 5.79 -13.60 -15.57
N LEU A 719 5.56 -14.89 -15.30
CA LEU A 719 6.48 -15.74 -14.53
C LEU A 719 7.83 -15.87 -15.23
N VAL A 720 7.81 -16.14 -16.54
CA VAL A 720 9.01 -16.28 -17.36
C VAL A 720 9.80 -14.97 -17.45
N ALA A 721 9.13 -13.82 -17.54
CA ALA A 721 9.78 -12.51 -17.48
C ALA A 721 10.52 -12.31 -16.15
N LEU A 722 9.88 -12.67 -15.02
CA LEU A 722 10.49 -12.55 -13.70
C LEU A 722 11.74 -13.43 -13.57
N VAL A 723 11.65 -14.70 -14.00
CA VAL A 723 12.79 -15.63 -13.99
C VAL A 723 13.90 -15.14 -14.91
N THR A 724 13.56 -14.73 -16.13
CA THR A 724 14.54 -14.23 -17.11
C THR A 724 15.25 -12.98 -16.61
N ALA A 725 14.53 -12.05 -15.96
CA ALA A 725 15.15 -10.86 -15.37
C ALA A 725 16.05 -11.19 -14.15
N ALA A 726 15.73 -12.25 -13.40
CA ALA A 726 16.54 -12.71 -12.28
C ALA A 726 17.83 -13.42 -12.74
N VAL A 727 17.76 -14.18 -13.83
CA VAL A 727 18.89 -14.89 -14.46
C VAL A 727 19.70 -13.97 -15.38
N GLY A 728 19.08 -12.87 -15.84
CA GLY A 728 19.62 -11.90 -16.79
C GLY A 728 20.99 -11.33 -16.37
N PRO A 729 21.92 -11.17 -17.32
CA PRO A 729 23.34 -11.12 -17.01
C PRO A 729 23.78 -9.75 -16.50
N ARG A 730 23.69 -9.54 -15.19
CA ARG A 730 24.65 -8.66 -14.49
C ARG A 730 26.08 -9.23 -14.55
N ARG A 731 26.27 -10.47 -15.03
CA ARG A 731 27.59 -11.14 -15.18
C ARG A 731 28.27 -10.92 -16.54
N LEU A 732 27.59 -10.51 -17.61
CA LEU A 732 28.22 -10.36 -18.95
C LEU A 732 28.70 -8.93 -19.29
N ARG A 733 28.60 -7.97 -18.37
CA ARG A 733 29.04 -6.57 -18.59
C ARG A 733 30.31 -6.17 -17.81
N ARG A 734 31.06 -7.13 -17.30
CA ARG A 734 32.46 -6.94 -16.88
C ARG A 734 33.40 -7.45 -17.97
N THR A 735 33.30 -6.86 -19.15
CA THR A 735 34.44 -6.80 -20.07
C THR A 735 34.71 -5.31 -20.28
N PRO A 736 35.85 -4.78 -19.82
CA PRO A 736 36.27 -3.46 -20.27
C PRO A 736 36.46 -3.57 -21.79
N ALA A 737 35.81 -2.69 -22.55
CA ALA A 737 36.16 -2.54 -23.95
C ALA A 737 37.60 -2.02 -24.03
N PRO A 738 38.41 -2.46 -25.02
CA PRO A 738 39.78 -2.00 -25.22
C PRO A 738 39.86 -0.50 -25.50
#